data_AF-A0AAN7IIZ3-F1
#
_entry.id   AF-A0AAN7IIZ3-F1
#
_cell.length_a   1.000
_cell.length_b   1.000
_cell.length_c   1.000
_cell.angle_alpha   90.00
_cell.angle_beta   90.00
_cell.angle_gamma   90.00
#
_symmetry.space_group_name_H-M   'P 1'
#
loop_
_entity.id
_entity.type
_entity.pdbx_description
1 polymer ?
#
loop_
_entity_poly.entity_id
_entity_poly.type
_entity_poly.pdbx_seq_one_letter_code
_entity_poly.pdbx_strand_id
1 'polypeptide(L)'
;MSVQKEPEQVMKQRGGSVLGKKTILKSDHFPGCQNKRLSPHIDGAPNYRQADSLRVHGVAIPTIDGIRNVLKHIGAQIDGLRAQVLWFSLREEPVVYINGRPFVLRDVEQPFSNLEYTGINRDRVEQMEARLKEDILIEAARYGNKILVTDELPDGQMVDQWEPVSRDSVKTPLEVYEELQVEGYLVDYERVPITDEKSPKETDFDILVHKISQANLNTEIIFNCQMGRGRTTTGMVIATLIYFNRIGNSGIPRINSIGRVSDSGANVADHLPNSEEAIRRGEYAVIRSLIRGGVEGKRQVDKVIDKCATMQNLREAIATYRSSILRQPDEMKREASLSFFVEYLERYYFLICFAVYIHSEGAAIRSCSFGHGSFADWMRARPELYSIIRRLLRRDPMGALGYATLKPSLKKIAESADGRPSEMGVVAALRKGEVLGSQTVLKSDHCPGCQKPNLPERVEGAPNFREVPGFPVYGVANPTIDGILSVIQRIGSSKCGRPVFWHNMREEPVIYINGKPFVLREVERPYKNMLEYSGIDRERVERMESRLKEDILREAEHYGNAIMVIHETDDGQIFDAWEHVSSDSIQTPLEVFKSLEANGFPIKYARVPITDGKAPKSSDFDTLAVNIASASKDTAFVFNCQMGIGRTTTGTVIACLLKLRIDYGRPIKILVDDMTREEENGGTSSGDEAGGSVAASTTGITKIKSEKEQGRVFGINDILLLWTITRLFDNGVECREALDAIIDRCSALQNIRQAVLQYRKVFNQQHVEPRERRVALNRGAEYLERYFRLIAFAAYLGSEAFDGFCGQGESRMTFKNWLHQRPEVQAMKWSIRLRPGRFFAVPEELRAPHESQHGDAVMDSIVNSRNGSVLGKGSILKMYFFPGQRTSSHIQIDSAPHVYKVDGFPVYSMATPTIDGAKEMLADLGAKPKAENSVAHKVILTDLREEAVVYINGTPFTLRELNKPVDTLKHVGITGPVVEHMEERLKEDILSEVRHSGGRMLLHREEHSPTLNQASVVGYWENILADDVKTPAEVYAALKDEGYNITYRRIPLTREREALASDVDAIQYCKDEHSTSEANLPSRASEEEALRMGDYRDILSLTRVLMYGPQSKSDVDIVIERCKGAGHLQDDILDYSKELEKFPNDDDEHRAYFMDMAIKALRRYFYLITFKSYLYCTSPAETTFASWMDARPELGHLCNNLRIDK
;
A
#
# COMPACT_ATOMS: atom_id res chain seq x y z
N MET A 1 -22.94 30.56 47.61
CA MET A 1 -23.84 29.50 47.08
C MET A 1 -23.64 29.45 45.58
N SER A 2 -22.85 28.50 45.06
CA SER A 2 -22.69 28.33 43.61
C SER A 2 -23.90 27.58 43.07
N VAL A 3 -24.62 28.19 42.14
CA VAL A 3 -25.75 27.58 41.43
C VAL A 3 -25.27 26.27 40.78
N GLN A 4 -25.94 25.15 41.08
CA GLN A 4 -25.72 23.89 40.35
C GLN A 4 -26.05 24.14 38.88
N LYS A 5 -25.04 24.16 38.02
CA LYS A 5 -25.23 24.22 36.56
C LYS A 5 -25.68 22.85 36.08
N GLU A 6 -26.55 22.82 35.07
CA GLU A 6 -26.98 21.59 34.41
C GLU A 6 -25.75 20.81 33.87
N PRO A 7 -25.72 19.46 33.99
CA PRO A 7 -24.62 18.61 33.52
C PRO A 7 -24.18 18.91 32.08
N GLU A 8 -25.13 19.12 31.17
CA GLU A 8 -24.86 19.47 29.77
C GLU A 8 -24.07 20.78 29.64
N GLN A 9 -24.35 21.78 30.49
CA GLN A 9 -23.62 23.05 30.47
C GLN A 9 -22.18 22.87 30.94
N VAL A 10 -21.94 21.99 31.92
CA VAL A 10 -20.60 21.64 32.41
C VAL A 10 -19.82 20.93 31.30
N MET A 11 -20.41 19.90 30.68
CA MET A 11 -19.79 19.15 29.58
C MET A 11 -19.45 20.04 28.38
N LYS A 12 -20.34 20.97 28.01
CA LYS A 12 -20.06 21.97 26.98
C LYS A 12 -18.93 22.91 27.42
N GLN A 13 -18.84 23.25 28.72
CA GLN A 13 -17.84 24.16 29.31
C GLN A 13 -16.46 23.57 29.61
N ARG A 14 -16.26 22.26 29.39
CA ARG A 14 -14.96 21.61 29.52
C ARG A 14 -13.92 22.23 28.59
N GLY A 15 -12.75 22.50 29.15
CA GLY A 15 -11.61 23.12 28.45
C GLY A 15 -10.28 22.50 28.86
N GLY A 16 -10.31 21.28 29.41
CA GLY A 16 -9.10 20.51 29.71
C GLY A 16 -8.42 20.02 28.44
N SER A 17 -7.17 19.64 28.57
CA SER A 17 -6.36 19.15 27.45
C SER A 17 -6.73 17.74 26.97
N VAL A 18 -7.21 16.91 27.89
CA VAL A 18 -7.72 15.56 27.68
C VAL A 18 -9.21 15.53 28.04
N LEU A 19 -9.59 16.08 29.20
CA LEU A 19 -10.99 16.29 29.61
C LEU A 19 -11.56 17.54 28.92
N GLY A 20 -11.73 17.44 27.60
CA GLY A 20 -12.19 18.53 26.74
C GLY A 20 -13.71 18.51 26.50
N LYS A 21 -14.17 19.38 25.60
CA LYS A 21 -15.56 19.36 25.10
C LYS A 21 -15.90 17.98 24.53
N LYS A 22 -17.19 17.65 24.55
CA LYS A 22 -17.74 16.37 24.06
C LYS A 22 -17.14 15.14 24.75
N THR A 23 -16.63 15.28 25.97
CA THR A 23 -16.11 14.13 26.75
C THR A 23 -16.78 14.00 28.10
N ILE A 24 -16.86 12.75 28.57
CA ILE A 24 -17.35 12.38 29.89
C ILE A 24 -16.35 11.49 30.63
N LEU A 25 -16.41 11.51 31.96
CA LEU A 25 -15.70 10.56 32.82
C LEU A 25 -16.69 9.47 33.23
N LYS A 26 -16.71 8.39 32.47
CA LYS A 26 -17.63 7.27 32.72
C LYS A 26 -17.04 6.33 33.77
N SER A 27 -17.83 5.87 34.72
CA SER A 27 -17.37 4.81 35.61
C SER A 27 -17.14 3.52 34.82
N ASP A 28 -15.98 2.92 35.07
CA ASP A 28 -15.62 1.64 34.46
C ASP A 28 -16.33 0.45 35.13
N HIS A 29 -16.88 0.65 36.33
CA HIS A 29 -17.71 -0.32 37.03
C HIS A 29 -19.16 -0.05 36.66
N PHE A 30 -19.70 -0.84 35.73
CA PHE A 30 -21.07 -0.72 35.25
C PHE A 30 -21.85 -2.04 35.42
N PRO A 31 -23.18 -2.00 35.43
CA PRO A 31 -24.02 -3.19 35.49
C PRO A 31 -23.68 -4.17 34.36
N GLY A 32 -23.29 -5.39 34.71
CA GLY A 32 -22.85 -6.40 33.74
C GLY A 32 -21.35 -6.47 33.50
N CYS A 33 -20.54 -5.59 34.11
CA CYS A 33 -19.08 -5.71 34.07
C CYS A 33 -18.56 -6.99 34.76
N GLN A 34 -19.33 -7.54 35.71
CA GLN A 34 -19.00 -8.77 36.44
C GLN A 34 -19.79 -9.98 35.93
N ASN A 35 -19.08 -11.01 35.50
CA ASN A 35 -19.59 -12.34 35.21
C ASN A 35 -19.69 -13.15 36.51
N LYS A 36 -20.90 -13.26 37.05
CA LYS A 36 -21.20 -13.98 38.31
C LYS A 36 -20.90 -15.48 38.27
N ARG A 37 -20.55 -16.05 37.11
CA ARG A 37 -20.18 -17.47 36.98
C ARG A 37 -18.70 -17.76 37.26
N LEU A 38 -17.86 -16.73 37.32
CA LEU A 38 -16.43 -16.89 37.56
C LEU A 38 -16.15 -17.02 39.07
N SER A 39 -15.27 -17.94 39.44
CA SER A 39 -14.77 -18.08 40.82
C SER A 39 -13.23 -18.17 40.80
N PRO A 40 -12.53 -17.62 41.82
CA PRO A 40 -13.07 -16.99 43.03
C PRO A 40 -13.62 -15.58 42.80
N HIS A 41 -14.53 -15.13 43.67
CA HIS A 41 -14.99 -13.74 43.71
C HIS A 41 -14.10 -12.93 44.66
N ILE A 42 -13.39 -11.95 44.11
CA ILE A 42 -12.56 -11.03 44.89
C ILE A 42 -13.24 -9.67 44.89
N ASP A 43 -13.51 -9.14 46.07
CA ASP A 43 -14.20 -7.86 46.23
C ASP A 43 -13.39 -6.72 45.60
N GLY A 44 -14.06 -5.87 44.83
CA GLY A 44 -13.44 -4.81 44.03
C GLY A 44 -12.67 -5.27 42.77
N ALA A 45 -12.54 -6.58 42.51
CA ALA A 45 -11.77 -7.13 41.38
C ALA A 45 -12.63 -8.03 40.48
N PRO A 46 -13.46 -7.44 39.60
CA PRO A 46 -14.39 -8.20 38.77
C PRO A 46 -13.66 -9.15 37.81
N ASN A 47 -14.28 -10.29 37.50
CA ASN A 47 -13.80 -11.29 36.54
C ASN A 47 -12.39 -11.84 36.79
N TYR A 48 -11.89 -11.78 38.03
CA TYR A 48 -10.66 -12.43 38.42
C TYR A 48 -10.73 -13.94 38.12
N ARG A 49 -9.66 -14.47 37.53
CA ARG A 49 -9.50 -15.88 37.18
C ARG A 49 -8.04 -16.24 36.98
N GLN A 50 -7.75 -17.52 37.14
CA GLN A 50 -6.47 -18.14 36.83
C GLN A 50 -6.61 -19.04 35.58
N ALA A 51 -5.57 -19.11 34.75
CA ALA A 51 -5.50 -20.04 33.62
C ALA A 51 -5.19 -21.46 34.13
N ASP A 52 -6.23 -22.26 34.40
CA ASP A 52 -6.14 -23.54 35.13
C ASP A 52 -5.29 -23.40 36.41
N SER A 53 -4.20 -24.15 36.52
CA SER A 53 -3.23 -24.16 37.62
C SER A 53 -1.90 -23.48 37.24
N LEU A 54 -1.92 -22.61 36.23
CA LEU A 54 -0.74 -21.87 35.76
C LEU A 54 -0.63 -20.52 36.46
N ARG A 55 0.57 -19.95 36.50
CA ARG A 55 0.88 -18.66 37.14
C ARG A 55 0.43 -17.44 36.33
N VAL A 56 -0.66 -17.58 35.59
CA VAL A 56 -1.18 -16.57 34.66
C VAL A 56 -2.62 -16.29 35.03
N HIS A 57 -2.92 -15.02 35.28
CA HIS A 57 -4.19 -14.55 35.83
C HIS A 57 -4.78 -13.47 34.94
N GLY A 58 -6.11 -13.36 34.95
CA GLY A 58 -6.85 -12.32 34.25
C GLY A 58 -7.87 -11.67 35.16
N VAL A 59 -8.04 -10.37 35.05
CA VAL A 59 -9.04 -9.60 35.82
C VAL A 59 -9.61 -8.48 34.97
N ALA A 60 -10.84 -8.06 35.23
CA ALA A 60 -11.37 -6.79 34.71
C ALA A 60 -10.72 -5.63 35.48
N ILE A 61 -10.98 -4.37 35.08
CA ILE A 61 -10.41 -3.22 35.77
C ILE A 61 -10.84 -3.22 37.26
N PRO A 62 -9.90 -3.40 38.20
CA PRO A 62 -10.23 -3.45 39.62
C PRO A 62 -10.33 -2.04 40.23
N THR A 63 -10.94 -1.92 41.41
CA THR A 63 -10.74 -0.77 42.30
C THR A 63 -9.36 -0.86 42.97
N ILE A 64 -8.87 0.21 43.59
CA ILE A 64 -7.59 0.17 44.33
C ILE A 64 -7.63 -0.92 45.42
N ASP A 65 -8.73 -1.02 46.17
CA ASP A 65 -8.90 -2.09 47.17
C ASP A 65 -9.02 -3.47 46.52
N GLY A 66 -9.63 -3.57 45.34
CA GLY A 66 -9.63 -4.77 44.52
C GLY A 66 -8.22 -5.24 44.17
N ILE A 67 -7.31 -4.32 43.78
CA ILE A 67 -5.91 -4.65 43.52
C ILE A 67 -5.26 -5.22 44.78
N ARG A 68 -5.42 -4.55 45.93
CA ARG A 68 -4.90 -5.04 47.22
C ARG A 68 -5.43 -6.43 47.55
N ASN A 69 -6.72 -6.67 47.33
CA ASN A 69 -7.35 -7.96 47.60
C ASN A 69 -6.82 -9.07 46.67
N VAL A 70 -6.57 -8.78 45.39
CA VAL A 70 -5.93 -9.73 44.45
C VAL A 70 -4.50 -10.03 44.88
N LEU A 71 -3.70 -9.01 45.22
CA LEU A 71 -2.31 -9.19 45.65
C LEU A 71 -2.22 -9.99 46.95
N LYS A 72 -3.14 -9.76 47.91
CA LYS A 72 -3.27 -10.58 49.12
C LYS A 72 -3.65 -12.02 48.81
N HIS A 73 -4.62 -12.23 47.91
CA HIS A 73 -5.06 -13.56 47.51
C HIS A 73 -3.92 -14.39 46.90
N ILE A 74 -3.06 -13.75 46.10
CA ILE A 74 -1.88 -14.36 45.49
C ILE A 74 -0.71 -14.53 46.49
N GLY A 75 -0.72 -13.79 47.60
CA GLY A 75 0.34 -13.84 48.61
C GLY A 75 1.56 -12.96 48.28
N ALA A 76 1.33 -11.83 47.60
CA ALA A 76 2.38 -10.90 47.15
C ALA A 76 2.84 -9.88 48.21
N GLN A 77 2.44 -10.04 49.46
CA GLN A 77 2.90 -9.21 50.57
C GLN A 77 4.26 -9.69 51.10
N ILE A 78 5.09 -8.78 51.62
CA ILE A 78 6.39 -9.09 52.23
C ILE A 78 6.26 -10.08 53.41
N ASP A 79 5.17 -9.99 54.18
CA ASP A 79 4.84 -10.89 55.31
C ASP A 79 4.05 -12.14 54.88
N GLY A 80 3.72 -12.27 53.59
CA GLY A 80 3.00 -13.39 53.01
C GLY A 80 3.91 -14.45 52.37
N LEU A 81 3.44 -15.10 51.30
CA LEU A 81 4.20 -16.09 50.53
C LEU A 81 5.36 -15.50 49.71
N ARG A 82 5.51 -14.16 49.71
CA ARG A 82 6.50 -13.40 48.94
C ARG A 82 6.44 -13.70 47.44
N ALA A 83 5.24 -13.92 46.91
CA ALA A 83 5.05 -14.09 45.48
C ALA A 83 5.36 -12.78 44.75
N GLN A 84 6.23 -12.83 43.74
CA GLN A 84 6.48 -11.69 42.86
C GLN A 84 5.36 -11.61 41.83
N VAL A 85 4.80 -10.42 41.60
CA VAL A 85 3.72 -10.21 40.64
C VAL A 85 4.16 -9.25 39.54
N LEU A 86 3.91 -9.61 38.28
CA LEU A 86 4.03 -8.72 37.14
C LEU A 86 2.64 -8.42 36.59
N TRP A 87 2.18 -7.19 36.76
CA TRP A 87 0.84 -6.73 36.39
C TRP A 87 0.85 -5.94 35.08
N PHE A 88 0.17 -6.47 34.08
CA PHE A 88 -0.01 -5.86 32.77
C PHE A 88 -1.40 -5.22 32.61
N SER A 89 -1.45 -3.93 32.34
CA SER A 89 -2.64 -3.27 31.82
C SER A 89 -2.57 -3.22 30.29
N LEU A 90 -3.57 -3.80 29.62
CA LEU A 90 -3.62 -3.89 28.14
C LEU A 90 -4.44 -2.77 27.50
N ARG A 91 -4.74 -1.70 28.25
CA ARG A 91 -5.66 -0.63 27.80
C ARG A 91 -4.95 0.47 27.04
N GLU A 92 -5.50 0.87 25.90
CA GLU A 92 -5.08 2.10 25.21
C GLU A 92 -5.86 3.33 25.67
N GLU A 93 -7.01 3.14 26.34
CA GLU A 93 -7.83 4.23 26.84
C GLU A 93 -7.21 4.83 28.11
N PRO A 94 -7.18 6.17 28.27
CA PRO A 94 -6.70 6.79 29.51
C PRO A 94 -7.68 6.50 30.66
N VAL A 95 -7.14 5.99 31.78
CA VAL A 95 -7.88 5.65 33.00
C VAL A 95 -7.40 6.53 34.15
N VAL A 96 -8.31 6.88 35.05
CA VAL A 96 -8.01 7.59 36.30
C VAL A 96 -8.78 6.96 37.46
N TYR A 97 -8.19 6.91 38.64
CA TYR A 97 -8.86 6.50 39.86
C TYR A 97 -9.33 7.74 40.63
N ILE A 98 -10.60 7.79 41.00
CA ILE A 98 -11.18 8.83 41.85
C ILE A 98 -11.80 8.15 43.06
N ASN A 99 -11.36 8.51 44.27
CA ASN A 99 -11.80 7.88 45.52
C ASN A 99 -11.66 6.34 45.50
N GLY A 100 -10.61 5.83 44.85
CA GLY A 100 -10.35 4.39 44.72
C GLY A 100 -11.16 3.67 43.63
N ARG A 101 -12.12 4.34 42.97
CA ARG A 101 -12.92 3.79 41.86
C ARG A 101 -12.30 4.16 40.50
N PRO A 102 -12.27 3.23 39.51
CA PRO A 102 -11.77 3.53 38.18
C PRO A 102 -12.80 4.26 37.30
N PHE A 103 -12.33 5.27 36.57
CA PHE A 103 -13.08 6.04 35.57
C PHE A 103 -12.28 6.11 34.25
N VAL A 104 -13.00 6.10 33.14
CA VAL A 104 -12.45 6.17 31.78
C VAL A 104 -13.02 7.36 31.01
N LEU A 105 -12.18 7.98 30.17
CA LEU A 105 -12.62 9.01 29.25
C LEU A 105 -13.47 8.42 28.10
N ARG A 106 -14.63 9.01 27.83
CA ARG A 106 -15.51 8.64 26.72
C ARG A 106 -15.96 9.86 25.92
N ASP A 107 -16.36 9.62 24.68
CA ASP A 107 -17.11 10.59 23.88
C ASP A 107 -18.56 10.68 24.39
N VAL A 108 -19.10 11.89 24.51
CA VAL A 108 -20.48 12.10 24.97
C VAL A 108 -21.54 11.58 23.99
N GLU A 109 -21.24 11.61 22.69
CA GLU A 109 -22.15 11.14 21.63
C GLU A 109 -22.09 9.61 21.49
N GLN A 110 -20.98 8.99 21.92
CA GLN A 110 -20.77 7.54 21.89
C GLN A 110 -20.25 7.01 23.23
N PRO A 111 -21.02 7.13 24.33
CA PRO A 111 -20.53 6.86 25.69
C PRO A 111 -20.22 5.37 25.95
N PHE A 112 -20.76 4.48 25.11
CA PHE A 112 -20.52 3.04 25.18
C PHE A 112 -19.34 2.56 24.31
N SER A 113 -18.81 3.41 23.42
CA SER A 113 -17.70 3.09 22.51
C SER A 113 -16.36 3.50 23.10
N ASN A 114 -15.32 2.69 22.95
CA ASN A 114 -13.95 3.03 23.40
C ASN A 114 -13.38 4.13 22.49
N LEU A 115 -12.56 5.02 23.07
CA LEU A 115 -11.73 5.93 22.27
C LEU A 115 -10.57 5.11 21.69
N GLU A 116 -10.44 5.10 20.36
CA GLU A 116 -9.43 4.29 19.67
C GLU A 116 -8.21 5.13 19.26
N TYR A 117 -7.03 4.73 19.72
CA TYR A 117 -5.74 5.35 19.38
C TYR A 117 -4.76 4.29 18.87
N THR A 118 -5.19 3.51 17.88
CA THR A 118 -4.47 2.30 17.44
C THR A 118 -2.98 2.54 17.18
N GLY A 119 -2.14 1.82 17.93
CA GLY A 119 -0.69 1.90 17.86
C GLY A 119 -0.05 2.87 18.86
N ILE A 120 -0.82 3.55 19.71
CA ILE A 120 -0.27 4.41 20.77
C ILE A 120 0.66 3.58 21.67
N ASN A 121 1.72 4.20 22.22
CA ASN A 121 2.65 3.51 23.12
C ASN A 121 2.37 3.83 24.59
N ARG A 122 3.07 3.13 25.50
CA ARG A 122 2.97 3.33 26.95
C ARG A 122 3.12 4.79 27.37
N ASP A 123 4.24 5.42 27.03
CA ASP A 123 4.60 6.75 27.53
C ASP A 123 3.53 7.79 27.20
N ARG A 124 2.94 7.70 26.00
CA ARG A 124 1.88 8.63 25.56
C ARG A 124 0.56 8.42 26.29
N VAL A 125 0.16 7.17 26.53
CA VAL A 125 -1.04 6.89 27.32
C VAL A 125 -0.86 7.39 28.75
N GLU A 126 0.28 7.13 29.39
CA GLU A 126 0.56 7.58 30.75
C GLU A 126 0.64 9.12 30.84
N GLN A 127 1.20 9.80 29.82
CA GLN A 127 1.16 11.27 29.72
C GLN A 127 -0.26 11.82 29.57
N MET A 128 -1.13 11.12 28.82
CA MET A 128 -2.55 11.48 28.75
C MET A 128 -3.26 11.28 30.09
N GLU A 129 -2.97 10.21 30.83
CA GLU A 129 -3.51 9.95 32.17
C GLU A 129 -3.07 11.02 33.18
N ALA A 130 -1.80 11.46 33.13
CA ALA A 130 -1.29 12.54 33.98
C ALA A 130 -1.98 13.88 33.68
N ARG A 131 -2.15 14.23 32.40
CA ARG A 131 -2.87 15.44 31.99
C ARG A 131 -4.36 15.36 32.32
N LEU A 132 -4.98 14.18 32.21
CA LEU A 132 -6.36 13.96 32.60
C LEU A 132 -6.56 14.20 34.10
N LYS A 133 -5.64 13.71 34.94
CA LYS A 133 -5.64 13.99 36.38
C LYS A 133 -5.57 15.51 36.65
N GLU A 134 -4.69 16.23 35.97
CA GLU A 134 -4.59 17.70 36.13
C GLU A 134 -5.87 18.41 35.69
N ASP A 135 -6.44 18.03 34.54
CA ASP A 135 -7.70 18.60 34.06
C ASP A 135 -8.84 18.39 35.06
N ILE A 136 -8.92 17.22 35.70
CA ILE A 136 -9.90 16.91 36.74
C ILE A 136 -9.74 17.83 37.94
N LEU A 137 -8.51 18.03 38.41
CA LEU A 137 -8.23 18.90 39.57
C LEU A 137 -8.56 20.37 39.25
N ILE A 138 -8.23 20.85 38.05
CA ILE A 138 -8.56 22.20 37.60
C ILE A 138 -10.07 22.38 37.47
N GLU A 139 -10.79 21.44 36.85
CA GLU A 139 -12.26 21.49 36.75
C GLU A 139 -12.89 21.46 38.14
N ALA A 140 -12.43 20.56 39.02
CA ALA A 140 -12.98 20.42 40.36
C ALA A 140 -12.80 21.69 41.21
N ALA A 141 -11.66 22.37 41.10
CA ALA A 141 -11.43 23.64 41.78
C ALA A 141 -12.47 24.71 41.38
N ARG A 142 -12.98 24.69 40.13
CA ARG A 142 -14.03 25.60 39.65
C ARG A 142 -15.41 25.27 40.22
N TYR A 143 -15.66 24.02 40.60
CA TYR A 143 -16.95 23.52 41.06
C TYR A 143 -16.94 23.10 42.53
N GLY A 144 -16.10 23.74 43.35
CA GLY A 144 -16.09 23.53 44.80
C GLY A 144 -15.54 22.16 45.22
N ASN A 145 -14.44 21.74 44.59
CA ASN A 145 -13.77 20.45 44.80
C ASN A 145 -14.67 19.25 44.47
N LYS A 146 -15.47 19.38 43.42
CA LYS A 146 -16.31 18.29 42.89
C LYS A 146 -16.12 18.18 41.38
N ILE A 147 -16.10 16.96 40.87
CA ILE A 147 -16.03 16.66 39.45
C ILE A 147 -17.31 15.96 39.00
N LEU A 148 -17.75 16.25 37.78
CA LEU A 148 -18.91 15.57 37.20
C LEU A 148 -18.46 14.24 36.55
N VAL A 149 -18.95 13.14 37.09
CA VAL A 149 -18.76 11.78 36.58
C VAL A 149 -20.08 11.19 36.10
N THR A 150 -20.03 10.19 35.23
CA THR A 150 -21.23 9.55 34.67
C THR A 150 -21.22 8.06 35.01
N ASP A 151 -22.26 7.60 35.69
CA ASP A 151 -22.51 6.18 35.96
C ASP A 151 -23.51 5.60 34.95
N GLU A 152 -23.45 4.30 34.72
CA GLU A 152 -24.41 3.56 33.90
C GLU A 152 -25.34 2.77 34.81
N LEU A 153 -26.65 2.93 34.64
CA LEU A 153 -27.67 2.18 35.37
C LEU A 153 -27.98 0.83 34.70
N PRO A 154 -28.60 -0.13 35.41
CA PRO A 154 -28.88 -1.47 34.86
C PRO A 154 -29.79 -1.48 33.63
N ASP A 155 -30.54 -0.41 33.39
CA ASP A 155 -31.38 -0.21 32.21
C ASP A 155 -30.63 0.47 31.04
N GLY A 156 -29.33 0.72 31.19
CA GLY A 156 -28.48 1.37 30.20
C GLY A 156 -28.56 2.90 30.22
N GLN A 157 -29.30 3.51 31.15
CA GLN A 157 -29.33 4.97 31.27
C GLN A 157 -28.02 5.50 31.87
N MET A 158 -27.54 6.60 31.29
CA MET A 158 -26.37 7.33 31.79
C MET A 158 -26.83 8.38 32.80
N VAL A 159 -26.23 8.38 33.99
CA VAL A 159 -26.58 9.30 35.09
C VAL A 159 -25.35 10.06 35.54
N ASP A 160 -25.42 11.39 35.42
CA ASP A 160 -24.36 12.28 35.88
C ASP A 160 -24.46 12.55 37.38
N GLN A 161 -23.31 12.47 38.06
CA GLN A 161 -23.19 12.65 39.50
C GLN A 161 -21.99 13.52 39.84
N TRP A 162 -22.11 14.31 40.90
CA TRP A 162 -21.03 15.13 41.42
C TRP A 162 -20.22 14.35 42.45
N GLU A 163 -18.98 14.01 42.09
CA GLU A 163 -18.06 13.28 42.94
C GLU A 163 -17.11 14.25 43.66
N PRO A 164 -16.99 14.21 44.99
CA PRO A 164 -16.03 15.05 45.72
C PRO A 164 -14.59 14.59 45.43
N VAL A 165 -13.70 15.55 45.16
CA VAL A 165 -12.30 15.25 44.85
C VAL A 165 -11.33 16.16 45.59
N SER A 166 -10.26 15.56 46.09
CA SER A 166 -9.04 16.20 46.58
C SER A 166 -7.84 15.77 45.74
N ARG A 167 -6.69 16.41 45.93
CA ARG A 167 -5.44 16.06 45.23
C ARG A 167 -5.03 14.60 45.45
N ASP A 168 -5.23 14.07 46.65
CA ASP A 168 -4.87 12.69 47.01
C ASP A 168 -5.92 11.66 46.58
N SER A 169 -7.15 12.11 46.28
CA SER A 169 -8.23 11.23 45.85
C SER A 169 -8.17 10.83 44.37
N VAL A 170 -7.44 11.60 43.55
CA VAL A 170 -7.31 11.39 42.11
C VAL A 170 -5.93 10.83 41.79
N LYS A 171 -5.86 9.61 41.25
CA LYS A 171 -4.59 8.92 40.97
C LYS A 171 -4.56 8.35 39.57
N THR A 172 -3.40 8.40 38.92
CA THR A 172 -3.15 7.64 37.68
C THR A 172 -2.92 6.16 38.03
N PRO A 173 -3.10 5.23 37.08
CA PRO A 173 -2.78 3.82 37.31
C PRO A 173 -1.33 3.62 37.78
N LEU A 174 -0.36 4.34 37.20
CA LEU A 174 1.04 4.24 37.59
C LEU A 174 1.25 4.62 39.07
N GLU A 175 0.70 5.77 39.49
CA GLU A 175 0.78 6.23 40.89
C GLU A 175 0.18 5.21 41.87
N VAL A 176 -0.92 4.55 41.49
CA VAL A 176 -1.53 3.51 42.32
C VAL A 176 -0.58 2.33 42.55
N TYR A 177 0.11 1.84 41.52
CA TYR A 177 1.04 0.71 41.68
C TYR A 177 2.33 1.12 42.40
N GLU A 178 2.84 2.34 42.18
CA GLU A 178 3.98 2.87 42.94
C GLU A 178 3.67 2.97 44.44
N GLU A 179 2.47 3.43 44.79
CA GLU A 179 2.02 3.45 46.20
C GLU A 179 1.91 2.04 46.78
N LEU A 180 1.39 1.06 46.03
CA LEU A 180 1.31 -0.33 46.47
C LEU A 180 2.70 -0.95 46.70
N GLN A 181 3.70 -0.59 45.89
CA GLN A 181 5.09 -1.00 46.12
C GLN A 181 5.62 -0.43 47.44
N VAL A 182 5.33 0.85 47.73
CA VAL A 182 5.69 1.49 49.00
C VAL A 182 4.94 0.87 50.20
N GLU A 183 3.69 0.45 50.02
CA GLU A 183 2.90 -0.30 51.00
C GLU A 183 3.47 -1.71 51.28
N GLY A 184 4.48 -2.16 50.52
CA GLY A 184 5.16 -3.45 50.73
C GLY A 184 4.57 -4.61 49.93
N TYR A 185 3.87 -4.33 48.83
CA TYR A 185 3.50 -5.36 47.86
C TYR A 185 4.59 -5.57 46.81
N LEU A 186 4.88 -6.84 46.49
CA LEU A 186 5.85 -7.26 45.48
C LEU A 186 5.19 -7.28 44.09
N VAL A 187 4.85 -6.10 43.56
CA VAL A 187 4.16 -5.95 42.27
C VAL A 187 4.92 -4.99 41.36
N ASP A 188 5.22 -5.42 40.13
CA ASP A 188 5.72 -4.58 39.05
C ASP A 188 4.59 -4.28 38.07
N TYR A 189 4.42 -3.01 37.70
CA TYR A 189 3.38 -2.58 36.77
C TYR A 189 3.93 -2.25 35.38
N GLU A 190 3.26 -2.77 34.36
CA GLU A 190 3.59 -2.53 32.96
C GLU A 190 2.31 -2.20 32.16
N ARG A 191 2.39 -1.16 31.31
CA ARG A 191 1.31 -0.77 30.41
C ARG A 191 1.65 -1.16 28.98
N VAL A 192 0.82 -1.99 28.35
CA VAL A 192 0.96 -2.41 26.94
C VAL A 192 -0.36 -2.10 26.21
N PRO A 193 -0.52 -0.88 25.66
CA PRO A 193 -1.79 -0.44 25.09
C PRO A 193 -2.16 -1.20 23.82
N ILE A 194 -3.22 -2.02 23.89
CA ILE A 194 -3.75 -2.77 22.75
C ILE A 194 -5.16 -2.25 22.44
N THR A 195 -5.44 -2.00 21.15
CA THR A 195 -6.77 -1.58 20.69
C THR A 195 -7.82 -2.64 21.00
N ASP A 196 -8.96 -2.18 21.49
CA ASP A 196 -10.06 -3.07 21.81
C ASP A 196 -10.60 -3.78 20.56
N GLU A 197 -10.96 -5.05 20.73
CA GLU A 197 -11.48 -5.92 19.67
C GLU A 197 -10.59 -6.16 18.43
N LYS A 198 -9.42 -5.52 18.29
CA LYS A 198 -8.42 -5.77 17.23
C LYS A 198 -7.37 -6.81 17.65
N SER A 199 -6.59 -7.31 16.69
CA SER A 199 -5.40 -8.12 16.98
C SER A 199 -4.26 -7.26 17.55
N PRO A 200 -3.49 -7.74 18.56
CA PRO A 200 -2.23 -7.10 18.95
C PRO A 200 -1.31 -6.95 17.74
N LYS A 201 -0.56 -5.85 17.70
CA LYS A 201 0.50 -5.60 16.70
C LYS A 201 1.72 -6.43 17.03
N GLU A 202 2.58 -6.65 16.03
CA GLU A 202 3.78 -7.47 16.19
C GLU A 202 4.69 -6.95 17.31
N THR A 203 4.81 -5.62 17.42
CA THR A 203 5.57 -4.95 18.50
C THR A 203 5.00 -5.19 19.89
N ASP A 204 3.68 -5.42 20.01
CA ASP A 204 3.05 -5.73 21.30
C ASP A 204 3.49 -7.11 21.81
N PHE A 205 3.63 -8.08 20.89
CA PHE A 205 4.20 -9.39 21.22
C PHE A 205 5.66 -9.24 21.68
N ASP A 206 6.45 -8.40 21.00
CA ASP A 206 7.85 -8.17 21.34
C ASP A 206 8.02 -7.58 22.75
N ILE A 207 7.19 -6.58 23.11
CA ILE A 207 7.19 -5.98 24.45
C ILE A 207 6.84 -7.03 25.51
N LEU A 208 5.80 -7.84 25.27
CA LEU A 208 5.38 -8.90 26.20
C LEU A 208 6.46 -9.97 26.35
N VAL A 209 7.08 -10.42 25.25
CA VAL A 209 8.19 -11.39 25.29
C VAL A 209 9.35 -10.82 26.10
N HIS A 210 9.76 -9.59 25.83
CA HIS A 210 10.87 -8.94 26.52
C HIS A 210 10.63 -8.87 28.03
N LYS A 211 9.46 -8.36 28.46
CA LYS A 211 9.13 -8.20 29.89
C LYS A 211 8.93 -9.54 30.61
N ILE A 212 8.20 -10.48 30.01
CA ILE A 212 7.93 -11.78 30.62
C ILE A 212 9.18 -12.66 30.69
N SER A 213 10.10 -12.53 29.72
CA SER A 213 11.36 -13.31 29.72
C SER A 213 12.33 -12.86 30.82
N GLN A 214 12.34 -11.57 31.16
CA GLN A 214 13.13 -11.01 32.27
C GLN A 214 12.62 -11.44 33.66
N ALA A 215 11.32 -11.72 33.80
CA ALA A 215 10.74 -12.16 35.05
C ALA A 215 11.19 -13.59 35.44
N ASN A 216 11.23 -13.88 36.74
CA ASN A 216 11.55 -15.21 37.25
C ASN A 216 10.42 -16.21 36.90
N LEU A 217 10.74 -17.51 36.80
CA LEU A 217 9.73 -18.55 36.54
C LEU A 217 8.65 -18.68 37.64
N ASN A 218 8.95 -18.14 38.83
CA ASN A 218 8.05 -18.11 39.98
C ASN A 218 7.24 -16.81 40.10
N THR A 219 7.38 -15.89 39.14
CA THR A 219 6.59 -14.65 39.10
C THR A 219 5.17 -14.96 38.59
N GLU A 220 4.16 -14.44 39.28
CA GLU A 220 2.76 -14.50 38.89
C GLU A 220 2.44 -13.37 37.91
N ILE A 221 1.85 -13.69 36.76
CA ILE A 221 1.59 -12.72 35.69
C ILE A 221 0.10 -12.41 35.65
N ILE A 222 -0.28 -11.14 35.78
CA ILE A 222 -1.68 -10.70 35.81
C ILE A 222 -1.95 -9.79 34.62
N PHE A 223 -3.05 -10.01 33.91
CA PHE A 223 -3.51 -9.13 32.83
C PHE A 223 -4.85 -8.49 33.16
N ASN A 224 -4.98 -7.18 32.91
CA ASN A 224 -6.27 -6.51 32.96
C ASN A 224 -6.57 -5.68 31.71
N CYS A 225 -7.86 -5.59 31.39
CA CYS A 225 -8.42 -4.62 30.45
C CYS A 225 -9.73 -4.08 31.06
N GLN A 226 -10.59 -3.41 30.29
CA GLN A 226 -11.86 -2.89 30.82
C GLN A 226 -12.70 -4.02 31.46
N MET A 227 -13.15 -5.00 30.66
CA MET A 227 -14.01 -6.10 31.14
C MET A 227 -13.25 -7.37 31.53
N GLY A 228 -11.92 -7.41 31.36
CA GLY A 228 -11.16 -8.64 31.56
C GLY A 228 -11.47 -9.73 30.53
N ARG A 229 -12.01 -9.37 29.35
CA ARG A 229 -12.54 -10.29 28.33
C ARG A 229 -11.56 -10.48 27.16
N GLY A 230 -11.66 -9.72 26.08
CA GLY A 230 -10.90 -9.95 24.83
C GLY A 230 -9.39 -9.74 24.97
N ARG A 231 -8.97 -8.50 25.27
CA ARG A 231 -7.55 -8.13 25.46
C ARG A 231 -6.87 -8.96 26.54
N THR A 232 -7.47 -9.03 27.74
CA THR A 232 -6.96 -9.84 28.87
C THR A 232 -6.75 -11.31 28.49
N THR A 233 -7.75 -11.96 27.88
CA THR A 233 -7.60 -13.37 27.51
C THR A 233 -6.50 -13.57 26.47
N THR A 234 -6.34 -12.61 25.56
CA THR A 234 -5.24 -12.63 24.57
C THR A 234 -3.88 -12.53 25.25
N GLY A 235 -3.70 -11.61 26.20
CA GLY A 235 -2.48 -11.51 27.01
C GLY A 235 -2.19 -12.79 27.80
N MET A 236 -3.21 -13.39 28.42
CA MET A 236 -3.10 -14.67 29.13
C MET A 236 -2.62 -15.81 28.19
N VAL A 237 -3.16 -15.88 26.96
CA VAL A 237 -2.74 -16.87 25.97
C VAL A 237 -1.28 -16.66 25.57
N ILE A 238 -0.87 -15.42 25.29
CA ILE A 238 0.53 -15.08 24.93
C ILE A 238 1.49 -15.45 26.06
N ALA A 239 1.20 -15.03 27.29
CA ALA A 239 2.02 -15.35 28.45
C ALA A 239 2.12 -16.85 28.71
N THR A 240 1.02 -17.58 28.52
CA THR A 240 1.01 -19.05 28.67
C THR A 240 1.85 -19.75 27.60
N LEU A 241 1.84 -19.28 26.35
CA LEU A 241 2.70 -19.78 25.28
C LEU A 241 4.19 -19.55 25.61
N ILE A 242 4.54 -18.35 26.08
CA ILE A 242 5.90 -18.02 26.54
C ILE A 242 6.29 -18.92 27.71
N TYR A 243 5.43 -19.08 28.70
CA TYR A 243 5.66 -19.93 29.87
C TYR A 243 5.95 -21.38 29.49
N PHE A 244 5.11 -22.00 28.65
CA PHE A 244 5.32 -23.37 28.17
C PHE A 244 6.63 -23.55 27.39
N ASN A 245 7.05 -22.53 26.64
CA ASN A 245 8.37 -22.55 26.00
C ASN A 245 9.50 -22.54 27.03
N ARG A 246 9.43 -21.64 28.04
CA ARG A 246 10.44 -21.51 29.10
C ARG A 246 10.63 -22.78 29.93
N ILE A 247 9.55 -23.46 30.31
CA ILE A 247 9.62 -24.72 31.09
C ILE A 247 9.87 -25.96 30.22
N GLY A 248 10.00 -25.80 28.89
CA GLY A 248 10.23 -26.90 27.97
C GLY A 248 9.06 -27.87 27.79
N ASN A 249 7.87 -27.50 28.26
CA ASN A 249 6.64 -28.28 28.17
C ASN A 249 5.77 -27.84 26.97
N SER A 250 6.41 -27.43 25.88
CA SER A 250 5.73 -26.89 24.72
C SER A 250 4.92 -27.93 23.95
N GLY A 251 5.24 -29.23 24.08
CA GLY A 251 4.65 -30.30 23.28
C GLY A 251 5.18 -30.37 21.83
N ILE A 252 6.06 -29.43 21.44
CA ILE A 252 6.72 -29.40 20.12
C ILE A 252 8.13 -30.01 20.27
N PRO A 253 8.49 -31.06 19.52
CA PRO A 253 9.85 -31.62 19.54
C PRO A 253 10.90 -30.55 19.21
N ARG A 254 11.90 -30.36 20.08
CA ARG A 254 13.04 -29.46 19.87
C ARG A 254 14.02 -30.08 18.88
N ILE A 255 13.71 -30.02 17.60
CA ILE A 255 14.62 -30.43 16.53
C ILE A 255 14.76 -29.25 15.58
N ASN A 256 15.97 -28.97 15.09
CA ASN A 256 16.23 -28.01 14.00
C ASN A 256 15.54 -28.40 12.67
N SER A 257 14.66 -29.40 12.68
CA SER A 257 13.78 -29.81 11.61
C SER A 257 12.34 -29.43 11.98
N ILE A 258 11.90 -28.26 11.54
CA ILE A 258 10.48 -28.05 11.24
C ILE A 258 10.14 -29.07 10.13
N GLY A 259 9.56 -30.22 10.50
CA GLY A 259 9.22 -31.26 9.50
C GLY A 259 9.18 -32.74 9.87
N ARG A 260 8.97 -33.14 11.14
CA ARG A 260 8.60 -34.55 11.44
C ARG A 260 7.22 -34.63 12.07
N VAL A 261 6.30 -35.27 11.35
CA VAL A 261 4.97 -35.66 11.85
C VAL A 261 5.15 -36.81 12.85
N SER A 262 4.52 -36.72 14.01
CA SER A 262 4.40 -37.84 14.96
C SER A 262 3.23 -38.73 14.57
N ASP A 263 3.49 -40.04 14.55
CA ASP A 263 2.53 -41.09 14.29
C ASP A 263 1.48 -41.12 15.41
N SER A 264 0.30 -40.57 15.16
CA SER A 264 -0.88 -40.80 16.00
C SER A 264 -2.06 -41.04 15.07
N GLY A 265 -2.43 -42.31 14.96
CA GLY A 265 -3.49 -42.79 14.07
C GLY A 265 -4.81 -42.08 14.32
N ALA A 266 -5.42 -41.56 13.26
CA ALA A 266 -6.76 -41.01 13.27
C ALA A 266 -7.60 -41.71 12.19
N ASN A 267 -8.75 -42.22 12.64
CA ASN A 267 -9.74 -42.96 11.87
C ASN A 267 -10.25 -42.16 10.65
N VAL A 268 -10.51 -42.90 9.56
CA VAL A 268 -10.79 -42.45 8.17
C VAL A 268 -12.19 -41.82 7.99
N ALA A 269 -12.73 -41.13 8.99
CA ALA A 269 -14.07 -40.54 8.90
C ALA A 269 -14.10 -39.13 9.50
N ASP A 270 -13.66 -38.10 8.75
CA ASP A 270 -14.16 -36.70 8.86
C ASP A 270 -13.33 -35.66 8.07
N HIS A 271 -13.30 -35.77 6.74
CA HIS A 271 -12.68 -34.73 5.91
C HIS A 271 -13.68 -34.13 4.91
N LEU A 272 -14.62 -33.33 5.42
CA LEU A 272 -15.34 -32.33 4.61
C LEU A 272 -14.91 -30.92 5.06
N PRO A 273 -14.23 -30.11 4.21
CA PRO A 273 -13.57 -28.86 4.60
C PRO A 273 -14.51 -27.71 5.03
N ASN A 274 -15.82 -27.95 5.12
CA ASN A 274 -16.83 -26.97 5.53
C ASN A 274 -17.89 -27.58 6.49
N SER A 275 -17.57 -28.67 7.19
CA SER A 275 -18.46 -29.15 8.25
C SER A 275 -18.54 -28.14 9.39
N GLU A 276 -19.68 -28.09 10.08
CA GLU A 276 -19.85 -27.32 11.32
C GLU A 276 -18.78 -27.68 12.37
N GLU A 277 -18.26 -28.91 12.33
CA GLU A 277 -17.19 -29.38 13.19
C GLU A 277 -15.82 -28.82 12.82
N ALA A 278 -15.47 -28.75 11.54
CA ALA A 278 -14.23 -28.10 11.08
C ALA A 278 -14.22 -26.60 11.46
N ILE A 279 -15.38 -25.95 11.39
CA ILE A 279 -15.57 -24.56 11.82
C ILE A 279 -15.37 -24.42 13.33
N ARG A 280 -15.94 -25.32 14.14
CA ARG A 280 -15.70 -25.37 15.60
C ARG A 280 -14.22 -25.61 15.95
N ARG A 281 -13.49 -26.36 15.11
CA ARG A 281 -12.03 -26.57 15.23
C ARG A 281 -11.20 -25.36 14.77
N GLY A 282 -11.82 -24.28 14.30
CA GLY A 282 -11.14 -23.07 13.85
C GLY A 282 -10.43 -23.24 12.50
N GLU A 283 -10.80 -24.24 11.71
CA GLU A 283 -10.15 -24.59 10.44
C GLU A 283 -10.65 -23.71 9.28
N TYR A 284 -10.61 -22.39 9.44
CA TYR A 284 -10.95 -21.43 8.37
C TYR A 284 -9.91 -21.47 7.24
N ALA A 285 -10.30 -21.11 6.02
CA ALA A 285 -9.39 -21.13 4.85
C ALA A 285 -8.06 -20.39 5.10
N VAL A 286 -8.13 -19.21 5.76
CA VAL A 286 -6.94 -18.44 6.14
C VAL A 286 -6.05 -19.19 7.15
N ILE A 287 -6.64 -19.91 8.11
CA ILE A 287 -5.90 -20.71 9.10
C ILE A 287 -5.34 -21.98 8.46
N ARG A 288 -6.09 -22.65 7.59
CA ARG A 288 -5.64 -23.84 6.85
C ARG A 288 -4.39 -23.56 6.01
N SER A 289 -4.28 -22.36 5.43
CA SER A 289 -3.08 -21.98 4.69
C SER A 289 -1.81 -21.88 5.57
N LEU A 290 -1.91 -21.78 6.90
CA LEU A 290 -0.79 -21.87 7.85
C LEU A 290 -0.38 -23.32 8.19
N ILE A 291 -1.26 -24.30 7.97
CA ILE A 291 -1.12 -25.68 8.48
C ILE A 291 0.01 -26.46 7.77
N ARG A 292 0.57 -25.95 6.66
CA ARG A 292 1.70 -26.58 5.92
C ARG A 292 3.05 -26.58 6.66
N GLY A 293 3.12 -26.01 7.86
CA GLY A 293 4.29 -26.07 8.77
C GLY A 293 4.00 -25.65 10.21
N GLY A 294 2.74 -25.33 10.53
CA GLY A 294 2.29 -24.81 11.82
C GLY A 294 1.23 -25.67 12.50
N VAL A 295 1.00 -26.92 12.09
CA VAL A 295 0.00 -27.83 12.72
C VAL A 295 0.20 -27.90 14.23
N GLU A 296 1.46 -28.06 14.64
CA GLU A 296 1.82 -28.14 16.04
C GLU A 296 1.64 -26.80 16.76
N GLY A 297 2.00 -25.69 16.10
CA GLY A 297 1.74 -24.34 16.60
C GLY A 297 0.25 -24.10 16.83
N LYS A 298 -0.60 -24.46 15.86
CA LYS A 298 -2.06 -24.40 16.00
C LYS A 298 -2.56 -25.26 17.16
N ARG A 299 -2.13 -26.52 17.23
CA ARG A 299 -2.53 -27.45 18.30
C ARG A 299 -2.17 -26.89 19.69
N GLN A 300 -0.99 -26.31 19.81
CA GLN A 300 -0.56 -25.67 21.05
C GLN A 300 -1.43 -24.46 21.38
N VAL A 301 -1.67 -23.57 20.40
CA VAL A 301 -2.52 -22.38 20.59
C VAL A 301 -3.94 -22.78 20.98
N ASP A 302 -4.53 -23.78 20.33
CA ASP A 302 -5.87 -24.27 20.65
C ASP A 302 -5.95 -24.75 22.10
N LYS A 303 -4.97 -25.56 22.52
CA LYS A 303 -4.84 -26.04 23.90
C LYS A 303 -4.72 -24.87 24.88
N VAL A 304 -3.90 -23.87 24.56
CA VAL A 304 -3.71 -22.70 25.44
C VAL A 304 -4.96 -21.82 25.50
N ILE A 305 -5.64 -21.62 24.37
CA ILE A 305 -6.93 -20.91 24.31
C ILE A 305 -7.94 -21.60 25.23
N ASP A 306 -8.01 -22.94 25.21
CA ASP A 306 -8.94 -23.69 26.05
C ASP A 306 -8.62 -23.52 27.54
N LYS A 307 -7.33 -23.48 27.92
CA LYS A 307 -6.91 -23.17 29.30
C LYS A 307 -7.26 -21.76 29.76
N CYS A 308 -7.41 -20.83 28.82
CA CYS A 308 -7.74 -19.43 29.09
C CYS A 308 -9.24 -19.12 28.84
N ALA A 309 -10.05 -20.13 28.51
CA ALA A 309 -11.40 -19.95 27.97
C ALA A 309 -12.46 -19.54 28.99
N THR A 310 -12.14 -19.50 30.29
CA THR A 310 -13.12 -19.28 31.39
C THR A 310 -14.00 -18.06 31.18
N MET A 311 -13.46 -16.98 30.58
CA MET A 311 -14.23 -15.77 30.26
C MET A 311 -14.70 -15.71 28.80
N GLN A 312 -13.82 -16.01 27.84
CA GLN A 312 -14.14 -16.04 26.42
C GLN A 312 -13.19 -17.00 25.70
N ASN A 313 -13.73 -17.96 24.95
CA ASN A 313 -12.95 -18.74 24.02
C ASN A 313 -12.90 -18.03 22.66
N LEU A 314 -11.69 -17.73 22.16
CA LEU A 314 -11.51 -17.03 20.89
C LEU A 314 -12.12 -17.80 19.71
N ARG A 315 -11.97 -19.13 19.68
CA ARG A 315 -12.47 -19.97 18.59
C ARG A 315 -13.99 -20.03 18.56
N GLU A 316 -14.62 -20.14 19.73
CA GLU A 316 -16.09 -20.09 19.86
C GLU A 316 -16.66 -18.72 19.50
N ALA A 317 -15.96 -17.63 19.85
CA ALA A 317 -16.37 -16.28 19.48
C ALA A 317 -16.38 -16.09 17.95
N ILE A 318 -15.34 -16.56 17.25
CA ILE A 318 -15.28 -16.51 15.78
C ILE A 318 -16.45 -17.30 15.16
N ALA A 319 -16.74 -18.49 15.67
CA ALA A 319 -17.86 -19.32 15.21
C ALA A 319 -19.23 -18.65 15.47
N THR A 320 -19.37 -17.93 16.59
CA THR A 320 -20.58 -17.19 16.94
C THR A 320 -20.81 -16.00 16.01
N TYR A 321 -19.78 -15.17 15.75
CA TYR A 321 -19.88 -14.05 14.81
C TYR A 321 -20.24 -14.53 13.40
N ARG A 322 -19.59 -15.60 12.92
CA ARG A 322 -19.96 -16.25 11.65
C ARG A 322 -21.45 -16.60 11.60
N SER A 323 -21.95 -17.29 12.62
CA SER A 323 -23.36 -17.72 12.67
C SER A 323 -24.32 -16.53 12.73
N SER A 324 -23.94 -15.46 13.43
CA SER A 324 -24.71 -14.22 13.52
C SER A 324 -24.80 -13.50 12.17
N ILE A 325 -23.67 -13.34 11.47
CA ILE A 325 -23.60 -12.69 10.14
C ILE A 325 -24.57 -13.34 9.16
N LEU A 326 -24.68 -14.68 9.18
CA LEU A 326 -25.54 -15.43 8.27
C LEU A 326 -27.04 -15.24 8.54
N ARG A 327 -27.40 -14.95 9.79
CA ARG A 327 -28.79 -14.76 10.21
C ARG A 327 -29.20 -13.29 10.27
N GLN A 328 -28.26 -12.37 10.11
CA GLN A 328 -28.50 -10.94 10.27
C GLN A 328 -29.09 -10.34 8.98
N PRO A 329 -30.38 -9.93 8.96
CA PRO A 329 -30.99 -9.31 7.78
C PRO A 329 -30.50 -7.87 7.54
N ASP A 330 -30.16 -7.14 8.60
CA ASP A 330 -29.71 -5.74 8.57
C ASP A 330 -28.26 -5.62 8.05
N GLU A 331 -28.06 -4.83 6.99
CA GLU A 331 -26.78 -4.72 6.29
C GLU A 331 -25.70 -4.05 7.15
N MET A 332 -26.04 -2.99 7.89
CA MET A 332 -25.09 -2.28 8.77
C MET A 332 -24.62 -3.17 9.92
N LYS A 333 -25.54 -3.90 10.57
CA LYS A 333 -25.18 -4.86 11.64
C LYS A 333 -24.39 -6.05 11.09
N ARG A 334 -24.67 -6.47 9.85
CA ARG A 334 -23.91 -7.53 9.18
C ARG A 334 -22.48 -7.08 8.90
N GLU A 335 -22.29 -5.86 8.39
CA GLU A 335 -20.98 -5.28 8.13
C GLU A 335 -20.17 -5.10 9.42
N ALA A 336 -20.79 -4.58 10.49
CA ALA A 336 -20.14 -4.47 11.80
C ALA A 336 -19.72 -5.84 12.35
N SER A 337 -20.59 -6.86 12.27
CA SER A 337 -20.28 -8.22 12.71
C SER A 337 -19.18 -8.86 11.87
N LEU A 338 -19.12 -8.57 10.57
CA LEU A 338 -18.07 -9.03 9.66
C LEU A 338 -16.71 -8.42 10.03
N SER A 339 -16.69 -7.14 10.41
CA SER A 339 -15.48 -6.49 10.91
C SER A 339 -14.92 -7.20 12.15
N PHE A 340 -15.76 -7.48 13.16
CA PHE A 340 -15.34 -8.25 14.34
C PHE A 340 -14.88 -9.67 14.02
N PHE A 341 -15.57 -10.36 13.10
CA PHE A 341 -15.16 -11.69 12.63
C PHE A 341 -13.76 -11.67 12.03
N VAL A 342 -13.47 -10.67 11.18
CA VAL A 342 -12.16 -10.49 10.56
C VAL A 342 -11.09 -10.24 11.62
N GLU A 343 -11.30 -9.30 12.54
CA GLU A 343 -10.31 -8.97 13.57
C GLU A 343 -10.02 -10.15 14.52
N TYR A 344 -11.03 -10.92 14.91
CA TYR A 344 -10.84 -12.09 15.76
C TYR A 344 -10.11 -13.23 15.04
N LEU A 345 -10.42 -13.44 13.77
CA LEU A 345 -9.75 -14.46 12.95
C LEU A 345 -8.30 -14.06 12.66
N GLU A 346 -8.03 -12.76 12.45
CA GLU A 346 -6.67 -12.21 12.36
C GLU A 346 -5.90 -12.39 13.67
N ARG A 347 -6.55 -12.15 14.82
CA ARG A 347 -5.95 -12.40 16.14
C ARG A 347 -5.56 -13.87 16.32
N TYR A 348 -6.45 -14.80 15.96
CA TYR A 348 -6.15 -16.24 16.02
C TYR A 348 -5.00 -16.62 15.09
N TYR A 349 -4.97 -16.04 13.88
CA TYR A 349 -3.88 -16.22 12.93
C TYR A 349 -2.52 -15.79 13.51
N PHE A 350 -2.43 -14.59 14.10
CA PHE A 350 -1.18 -14.10 14.69
C PHE A 350 -0.72 -14.92 15.90
N LEU A 351 -1.65 -15.42 16.73
CA LEU A 351 -1.30 -16.31 17.84
C LEU A 351 -0.63 -17.61 17.34
N ILE A 352 -1.10 -18.17 16.23
CA ILE A 352 -0.48 -19.35 15.59
C ILE A 352 0.91 -19.01 15.07
N CYS A 353 1.06 -17.90 14.34
CA CYS A 353 2.36 -17.44 13.86
C CYS A 353 3.34 -17.21 15.01
N PHE A 354 2.88 -16.58 16.09
CA PHE A 354 3.66 -16.32 17.29
C PHE A 354 4.10 -17.61 17.98
N ALA A 355 3.21 -18.60 18.10
CA ALA A 355 3.57 -19.92 18.61
C ALA A 355 4.67 -20.56 17.74
N VAL A 356 4.59 -20.49 16.41
CA VAL A 356 5.64 -21.00 15.53
C VAL A 356 6.96 -20.23 15.73
N TYR A 357 6.92 -18.89 15.85
CA TYR A 357 8.08 -18.04 16.09
C TYR A 357 8.85 -18.46 17.34
N ILE A 358 8.19 -18.52 18.50
CA ILE A 358 8.84 -18.82 19.80
C ILE A 358 9.54 -20.19 19.80
N HIS A 359 9.10 -21.14 18.96
CA HIS A 359 9.74 -22.45 18.85
C HIS A 359 10.83 -22.50 17.78
N SER A 360 10.67 -21.76 16.68
CA SER A 360 11.66 -21.72 15.59
C SER A 360 12.96 -21.00 15.98
N GLU A 361 12.88 -19.98 16.82
CA GLU A 361 14.04 -19.14 17.21
C GLU A 361 14.31 -19.20 18.73
N GLY A 362 14.07 -20.36 19.36
CA GLY A 362 14.09 -20.58 20.82
C GLY A 362 15.38 -20.28 21.61
N ALA A 363 16.36 -19.60 21.01
CA ALA A 363 17.49 -18.95 21.69
C ALA A 363 17.18 -17.50 22.13
N ALA A 364 16.21 -16.82 21.47
CA ALA A 364 15.83 -15.43 21.79
C ALA A 364 15.31 -15.25 23.23
N ILE A 365 14.78 -16.31 23.84
CA ILE A 365 14.23 -16.30 25.21
C ILE A 365 15.27 -16.75 26.26
N ARG A 366 16.39 -17.39 25.84
CA ARG A 366 17.37 -18.03 26.75
C ARG A 366 18.64 -17.23 26.98
N SER A 367 18.95 -16.27 26.11
CA SER A 367 20.06 -15.32 26.32
C SER A 367 19.72 -13.98 25.68
N CYS A 368 19.80 -12.90 26.47
CA CYS A 368 19.79 -11.51 26.00
C CYS A 368 21.07 -11.18 25.20
N SER A 369 21.43 -12.00 24.21
CA SER A 369 22.55 -11.79 23.30
C SER A 369 22.06 -11.04 22.06
N PHE A 370 22.76 -9.94 21.75
CA PHE A 370 22.55 -8.93 20.70
C PHE A 370 22.52 -9.45 19.23
N GLY A 371 21.82 -10.55 18.92
CA GLY A 371 21.87 -11.16 17.58
C GLY A 371 20.66 -11.97 17.09
N HIS A 372 19.51 -11.95 17.77
CA HIS A 372 18.30 -12.66 17.33
C HIS A 372 17.17 -11.69 16.98
N GLY A 373 16.35 -12.02 15.98
CA GLY A 373 15.29 -11.16 15.45
C GLY A 373 14.05 -11.13 16.33
N SER A 374 13.37 -9.97 16.37
CA SER A 374 12.06 -9.81 17.01
C SER A 374 10.96 -10.61 16.28
N PHE A 375 9.79 -10.80 16.88
CA PHE A 375 8.63 -11.37 16.18
C PHE A 375 8.26 -10.50 14.97
N ALA A 376 8.35 -9.17 15.11
CA ALA A 376 8.16 -8.25 14.00
C ALA A 376 9.16 -8.51 12.85
N ASP A 377 10.43 -8.76 13.16
CA ASP A 377 11.44 -9.09 12.14
C ASP A 377 11.17 -10.45 11.50
N TRP A 378 10.77 -11.44 12.30
CA TRP A 378 10.41 -12.78 11.84
C TRP A 378 9.23 -12.77 10.88
N MET A 379 8.20 -11.97 11.17
CA MET A 379 7.05 -11.75 10.29
C MET A 379 7.47 -11.01 9.02
N ARG A 380 8.30 -9.95 9.12
CA ARG A 380 8.77 -9.17 7.98
C ARG A 380 9.61 -9.99 7.00
N ALA A 381 10.38 -10.94 7.51
CA ALA A 381 11.15 -11.89 6.70
C ALA A 381 10.25 -12.89 5.93
N ARG A 382 8.95 -12.96 6.24
CA ARG A 382 7.98 -13.93 5.68
C ARG A 382 6.76 -13.21 5.06
N PRO A 383 6.95 -12.46 3.96
CA PRO A 383 5.89 -11.66 3.33
C PRO A 383 4.68 -12.51 2.85
N GLU A 384 4.85 -13.81 2.66
CA GLU A 384 3.78 -14.76 2.35
C GLU A 384 2.69 -14.80 3.44
N LEU A 385 3.05 -14.61 4.72
CA LEU A 385 2.10 -14.60 5.83
C LEU A 385 1.16 -13.38 5.71
N TYR A 386 1.72 -12.20 5.41
CA TYR A 386 0.92 -11.00 5.14
C TYR A 386 0.08 -11.13 3.87
N SER A 387 0.59 -11.82 2.84
CA SER A 387 -0.15 -12.08 1.61
C SER A 387 -1.39 -12.95 1.88
N ILE A 388 -1.26 -13.97 2.72
CA ILE A 388 -2.35 -14.85 3.17
C ILE A 388 -3.47 -14.03 3.84
N ILE A 389 -3.16 -13.25 4.88
CA ILE A 389 -4.16 -12.41 5.57
C ILE A 389 -4.82 -11.45 4.57
N ARG A 390 -4.00 -10.74 3.78
CA ARG A 390 -4.50 -9.73 2.84
C ARG A 390 -5.45 -10.35 1.80
N ARG A 391 -5.13 -11.53 1.28
CA ARG A 391 -5.91 -12.21 0.24
C ARG A 391 -7.15 -12.89 0.80
N LEU A 392 -6.97 -13.73 1.82
CA LEU A 392 -8.00 -14.64 2.30
C LEU A 392 -8.91 -14.02 3.36
N LEU A 393 -8.49 -12.92 4.01
CA LEU A 393 -9.26 -12.29 5.06
C LEU A 393 -9.70 -10.86 4.71
N ARG A 394 -8.78 -10.00 4.25
CA ARG A 394 -9.10 -8.58 4.01
C ARG A 394 -9.68 -8.26 2.62
N ARG A 395 -9.25 -8.95 1.55
CA ARG A 395 -9.76 -8.73 0.18
C ARG A 395 -11.06 -9.47 -0.13
N ASP A 396 -11.29 -10.58 0.55
CA ASP A 396 -12.52 -11.37 0.42
C ASP A 396 -13.02 -11.85 1.80
N PRO A 397 -13.48 -10.92 2.66
CA PRO A 397 -13.97 -11.27 4.00
C PRO A 397 -15.16 -12.23 3.96
N MET A 398 -15.97 -12.15 2.90
CA MET A 398 -17.11 -13.03 2.67
C MET A 398 -16.68 -14.43 2.26
N GLY A 399 -15.64 -14.57 1.43
CA GLY A 399 -15.01 -15.87 1.13
C GLY A 399 -14.34 -16.51 2.35
N ALA A 400 -13.86 -15.72 3.31
CA ALA A 400 -13.35 -16.22 4.60
C ALA A 400 -14.42 -16.94 5.44
N LEU A 401 -15.71 -16.66 5.18
CA LEU A 401 -16.84 -17.42 5.71
C LEU A 401 -17.02 -18.78 5.00
N GLY A 402 -16.06 -19.29 4.22
CA GLY A 402 -16.11 -20.67 3.73
C GLY A 402 -17.21 -20.97 2.71
N TYR A 403 -17.89 -19.96 2.17
CA TYR A 403 -18.85 -20.11 1.08
C TYR A 403 -18.11 -20.12 -0.27
N ALA A 404 -17.39 -21.21 -0.56
CA ALA A 404 -17.17 -21.60 -1.94
C ALA A 404 -18.44 -22.28 -2.45
N THR A 405 -18.88 -21.93 -3.66
CA THR A 405 -20.10 -22.43 -4.31
C THR A 405 -20.18 -23.95 -4.23
N LEU A 406 -21.21 -24.48 -3.56
CA LEU A 406 -21.52 -25.91 -3.47
C LEU A 406 -21.80 -26.50 -4.86
N LYS A 407 -21.16 -27.64 -5.19
CA LYS A 407 -21.78 -28.89 -5.75
C LYS A 407 -20.70 -29.89 -6.22
N PRO A 408 -21.01 -31.21 -6.35
CA PRO A 408 -22.05 -32.02 -5.71
C PRO A 408 -21.47 -33.18 -4.86
N SER A 409 -22.37 -33.82 -4.11
CA SER A 409 -22.17 -34.96 -3.21
C SER A 409 -21.54 -36.20 -3.88
N LEU A 410 -20.47 -36.72 -3.29
CA LEU A 410 -19.87 -38.01 -3.64
C LEU A 410 -20.78 -39.17 -3.20
N LYS A 411 -21.32 -39.91 -4.17
CA LYS A 411 -21.94 -41.23 -3.97
C LYS A 411 -20.89 -42.30 -4.29
N LYS A 412 -20.76 -43.26 -3.37
CA LYS A 412 -20.23 -44.64 -3.50
C LYS A 412 -18.91 -44.82 -4.25
N ILE A 413 -17.91 -45.18 -3.44
CA ILE A 413 -16.63 -45.79 -3.81
C ILE A 413 -16.85 -46.97 -4.78
N ALA A 414 -16.26 -46.89 -5.97
CA ALA A 414 -15.98 -48.04 -6.82
C ALA A 414 -14.45 -48.26 -6.78
N GLU A 415 -14.04 -49.34 -6.13
CA GLU A 415 -12.64 -49.77 -6.10
C GLU A 415 -12.19 -50.23 -7.49
N SER A 416 -11.02 -49.76 -7.92
CA SER A 416 -10.32 -50.26 -9.10
C SER A 416 -9.81 -51.69 -8.86
N ALA A 417 -9.70 -52.48 -9.92
CA ALA A 417 -9.20 -53.87 -9.90
C ALA A 417 -7.78 -54.03 -9.30
N ASP A 418 -7.03 -52.93 -9.15
CA ASP A 418 -5.64 -52.91 -8.69
C ASP A 418 -5.50 -52.49 -7.20
N GLY A 419 -6.59 -52.27 -6.47
CA GLY A 419 -6.58 -51.88 -5.05
C GLY A 419 -6.18 -50.43 -4.75
N ARG A 420 -5.95 -49.60 -5.79
CA ARG A 420 -5.68 -48.15 -5.65
C ARG A 420 -6.98 -47.33 -5.71
N PRO A 421 -7.10 -46.23 -4.94
CA PRO A 421 -8.24 -45.32 -5.07
C PRO A 421 -8.36 -44.73 -6.48
N SER A 422 -9.60 -44.55 -6.95
CA SER A 422 -9.92 -44.02 -8.28
C SER A 422 -10.15 -42.51 -8.30
N GLU A 423 -10.45 -41.90 -7.14
CA GLU A 423 -10.74 -40.47 -7.01
C GLU A 423 -9.58 -39.70 -6.35
N MET A 424 -9.12 -38.62 -6.99
CA MET A 424 -8.10 -37.72 -6.42
C MET A 424 -8.51 -37.13 -5.09
N GLY A 425 -9.79 -36.89 -4.84
CA GLY A 425 -10.26 -36.39 -3.54
C GLY A 425 -9.89 -37.31 -2.38
N VAL A 426 -9.91 -38.63 -2.59
CA VAL A 426 -9.56 -39.63 -1.58
C VAL A 426 -8.04 -39.71 -1.41
N VAL A 427 -7.29 -39.77 -2.51
CA VAL A 427 -5.82 -39.81 -2.47
C VAL A 427 -5.28 -38.53 -1.84
N ALA A 428 -5.77 -37.37 -2.28
CA ALA A 428 -5.42 -36.07 -1.75
C ALA A 428 -5.68 -36.02 -0.24
N ALA A 429 -6.86 -36.41 0.25
CA ALA A 429 -7.16 -36.37 1.68
C ALA A 429 -6.18 -37.20 2.55
N LEU A 430 -5.60 -38.28 2.00
CA LEU A 430 -4.67 -39.17 2.69
C LEU A 430 -3.19 -38.71 2.61
N ARG A 431 -2.88 -37.66 1.83
CA ARG A 431 -1.51 -37.15 1.67
C ARG A 431 -0.97 -36.56 2.97
N LYS A 432 0.26 -36.92 3.30
CA LYS A 432 0.98 -36.49 4.50
C LYS A 432 2.24 -35.67 4.20
N GLY A 433 2.47 -35.31 2.93
CA GLY A 433 3.61 -34.50 2.53
C GLY A 433 3.51 -33.07 3.03
N GLU A 434 4.66 -32.41 3.21
CA GLU A 434 4.72 -31.01 3.62
C GLU A 434 4.28 -30.06 2.50
N VAL A 435 4.66 -30.39 1.27
CA VAL A 435 4.34 -29.65 0.04
C VAL A 435 3.23 -30.38 -0.72
N LEU A 436 3.33 -31.70 -0.88
CA LEU A 436 2.25 -32.55 -1.40
C LEU A 436 1.38 -33.07 -0.24
N GLY A 437 0.57 -32.17 0.32
CA GLY A 437 -0.28 -32.42 1.49
C GLY A 437 -1.76 -32.61 1.14
N SER A 438 -2.61 -32.66 2.17
CA SER A 438 -3.99 -33.14 2.04
C SER A 438 -4.95 -32.30 1.20
N GLN A 439 -4.48 -31.14 0.74
CA GLN A 439 -5.22 -30.16 -0.05
C GLN A 439 -4.51 -29.80 -1.35
N THR A 440 -3.43 -30.51 -1.70
CA THR A 440 -2.66 -30.25 -2.92
C THR A 440 -2.67 -31.42 -3.89
N VAL A 441 -2.60 -31.08 -5.17
CA VAL A 441 -2.60 -32.01 -6.29
C VAL A 441 -1.51 -31.63 -7.29
N LEU A 442 -1.02 -32.62 -8.02
CA LEU A 442 -0.11 -32.42 -9.14
C LEU A 442 -0.91 -32.39 -10.43
N LYS A 443 -0.88 -31.27 -11.13
CA LYS A 443 -1.51 -31.13 -12.44
C LYS A 443 -0.46 -31.05 -13.52
N SER A 444 -0.65 -31.78 -14.63
CA SER A 444 0.19 -31.64 -15.82
C SER A 444 0.13 -30.21 -16.34
N ASP A 445 1.31 -29.62 -16.60
CA ASP A 445 1.40 -28.33 -17.30
C ASP A 445 1.11 -28.47 -18.80
N HIS A 446 1.36 -29.65 -19.36
CA HIS A 446 1.03 -29.98 -20.74
C HIS A 446 -0.45 -30.32 -20.82
N CYS A 447 -1.24 -29.33 -21.22
CA CYS A 447 -2.66 -29.46 -21.48
C CYS A 447 -2.97 -29.12 -22.94
N PRO A 448 -4.09 -29.64 -23.48
CA PRO A 448 -4.60 -29.20 -24.77
C PRO A 448 -4.80 -27.68 -24.81
N GLY A 449 -4.34 -27.05 -25.89
CA GLY A 449 -4.32 -25.59 -26.02
C GLY A 449 -3.10 -24.88 -25.40
N CYS A 450 -2.13 -25.62 -24.82
CA CYS A 450 -0.84 -25.06 -24.42
C CYS A 450 -0.08 -24.48 -25.62
N GLN A 451 -0.17 -25.11 -26.79
CA GLN A 451 0.38 -24.62 -28.05
C GLN A 451 -0.61 -23.69 -28.75
N LYS A 452 -0.18 -22.46 -29.07
CA LYS A 452 -0.94 -21.54 -29.92
C LYS A 452 -0.74 -21.88 -31.39
N PRO A 453 -1.82 -21.95 -32.20
CA PRO A 453 -1.72 -22.31 -33.62
C PRO A 453 -1.02 -21.25 -34.46
N ASN A 454 -1.03 -19.99 -34.01
CA ASN A 454 -0.55 -18.82 -34.76
C ASN A 454 0.98 -18.62 -34.74
N LEU A 455 1.74 -19.54 -34.11
CA LEU A 455 3.19 -19.45 -34.08
C LEU A 455 3.80 -20.21 -35.27
N PRO A 456 4.80 -19.63 -35.97
CA PRO A 456 5.35 -20.19 -37.20
C PRO A 456 6.20 -21.44 -36.96
N GLU A 457 6.85 -21.54 -35.81
CA GLU A 457 7.73 -22.65 -35.45
C GLU A 457 7.11 -23.52 -34.35
N ARG A 458 7.32 -24.84 -34.45
CA ARG A 458 6.92 -25.81 -33.43
C ARG A 458 8.11 -26.70 -33.10
N VAL A 459 8.47 -26.72 -31.83
CA VAL A 459 9.48 -27.62 -31.29
C VAL A 459 8.77 -28.66 -30.43
N GLU A 460 8.96 -29.94 -30.75
CA GLU A 460 8.30 -31.03 -30.03
C GLU A 460 8.69 -31.00 -28.53
N GLY A 461 7.71 -31.16 -27.66
CA GLY A 461 7.93 -31.09 -26.21
C GLY A 461 8.19 -29.68 -25.65
N ALA A 462 8.24 -28.64 -26.48
CA ALA A 462 8.50 -27.24 -26.08
C ALA A 462 7.42 -26.28 -26.64
N PRO A 463 6.23 -26.23 -26.02
CA PRO A 463 5.11 -25.45 -26.55
C PRO A 463 5.42 -23.95 -26.58
N ASN A 464 4.85 -23.23 -27.54
CA ASN A 464 5.01 -21.79 -27.72
C ASN A 464 6.45 -21.27 -27.82
N PHE A 465 7.39 -22.13 -28.24
CA PHE A 465 8.75 -21.74 -28.56
C PHE A 465 8.76 -20.68 -29.67
N ARG A 466 9.54 -19.62 -29.48
CA ARG A 466 9.70 -18.52 -30.45
C ARG A 466 10.98 -17.74 -30.20
N GLU A 467 11.55 -17.21 -31.27
CA GLU A 467 12.64 -16.25 -31.27
C GLU A 467 12.11 -14.82 -31.37
N VAL A 468 12.76 -13.86 -30.69
CA VAL A 468 12.47 -12.44 -30.85
C VAL A 468 13.27 -11.88 -32.04
N PRO A 469 12.62 -11.30 -33.06
CA PRO A 469 13.32 -10.81 -34.25
C PRO A 469 14.45 -9.82 -33.92
N GLY A 470 15.67 -10.15 -34.38
CA GLY A 470 16.87 -9.33 -34.21
C GLY A 470 17.56 -9.46 -32.84
N PHE A 471 17.16 -10.40 -31.98
CA PHE A 471 17.79 -10.63 -30.68
C PHE A 471 18.03 -12.13 -30.43
N PRO A 472 19.13 -12.54 -29.77
CA PRO A 472 19.34 -13.91 -29.32
C PRO A 472 18.50 -14.18 -28.04
N VAL A 473 17.20 -13.87 -28.11
CA VAL A 473 16.24 -13.94 -27.01
C VAL A 473 15.06 -14.80 -27.45
N TYR A 474 14.71 -15.79 -26.65
CA TYR A 474 13.71 -16.79 -26.96
C TYR A 474 12.68 -16.88 -25.84
N GLY A 475 11.43 -17.17 -26.20
CA GLY A 475 10.34 -17.41 -25.26
C GLY A 475 9.74 -18.79 -25.47
N VAL A 476 9.40 -19.50 -24.39
CA VAL A 476 8.78 -20.83 -24.46
C VAL A 476 7.79 -21.04 -23.30
N ALA A 477 6.78 -21.90 -23.48
CA ALA A 477 5.99 -22.43 -22.38
C ALA A 477 6.84 -23.42 -21.56
N ASN A 478 6.33 -23.96 -20.45
CA ASN A 478 7.11 -24.90 -19.66
C ASN A 478 7.33 -26.19 -20.48
N PRO A 479 8.58 -26.53 -20.85
CA PRO A 479 8.84 -27.66 -21.74
C PRO A 479 9.05 -28.97 -20.96
N THR A 480 8.92 -30.09 -21.66
CA THR A 480 9.45 -31.41 -21.24
C THR A 480 10.98 -31.42 -21.25
N ILE A 481 11.62 -32.42 -20.61
CA ILE A 481 13.08 -32.57 -20.64
C ILE A 481 13.58 -32.73 -22.09
N ASP A 482 12.92 -33.56 -22.90
CA ASP A 482 13.25 -33.71 -24.33
C ASP A 482 13.01 -32.42 -25.11
N GLY A 483 11.97 -31.66 -24.75
CA GLY A 483 11.73 -30.32 -25.29
C GLY A 483 12.85 -29.33 -24.99
N ILE A 484 13.42 -29.37 -23.78
CA ILE A 484 14.60 -28.55 -23.42
C ILE A 484 15.77 -28.90 -24.33
N LEU A 485 16.05 -30.18 -24.53
CA LEU A 485 17.11 -30.65 -25.43
C LEU A 485 16.88 -30.20 -26.87
N SER A 486 15.66 -30.33 -27.37
CA SER A 486 15.28 -29.88 -28.71
C SER A 486 15.47 -28.37 -28.88
N VAL A 487 15.12 -27.57 -27.87
CA VAL A 487 15.35 -26.12 -27.86
C VAL A 487 16.85 -25.79 -27.87
N ILE A 488 17.66 -26.47 -27.05
CA ILE A 488 19.12 -26.26 -27.02
C ILE A 488 19.73 -26.59 -28.39
N GLN A 489 19.35 -27.72 -29.00
CA GLN A 489 19.82 -28.12 -30.32
C GLN A 489 19.40 -27.13 -31.41
N ARG A 490 18.19 -26.56 -31.29
CA ARG A 490 17.67 -25.56 -32.22
C ARG A 490 18.37 -24.21 -32.10
N ILE A 491 18.81 -23.83 -30.91
CA ILE A 491 19.52 -22.57 -30.64
C ILE A 491 21.02 -22.69 -30.98
N GLY A 492 21.62 -23.87 -30.80
CA GLY A 492 23.04 -24.11 -31.09
C GLY A 492 23.31 -25.56 -31.50
N SER A 493 24.02 -25.75 -32.62
CA SER A 493 24.39 -27.06 -33.16
C SER A 493 25.28 -27.86 -32.19
N SER A 494 24.68 -28.73 -31.37
CA SER A 494 25.36 -29.74 -30.50
C SER A 494 26.34 -29.19 -29.43
N LYS A 495 27.09 -30.08 -28.74
CA LYS A 495 27.89 -29.81 -27.52
C LYS A 495 28.97 -28.70 -27.61
N CYS A 496 29.19 -28.11 -28.79
CA CYS A 496 30.06 -26.96 -29.02
C CYS A 496 29.30 -25.69 -29.50
N GLY A 497 27.98 -25.63 -29.30
CA GLY A 497 27.13 -24.53 -29.74
C GLY A 497 27.15 -23.29 -28.84
N ARG A 498 26.38 -22.27 -29.25
CA ARG A 498 26.15 -21.01 -28.52
C ARG A 498 25.74 -21.26 -27.05
N PRO A 499 26.34 -20.58 -26.05
CA PRO A 499 25.91 -20.70 -24.66
C PRO A 499 24.45 -20.29 -24.46
N VAL A 500 23.69 -21.03 -23.67
CA VAL A 500 22.27 -20.77 -23.37
C VAL A 500 22.10 -20.38 -21.90
N PHE A 501 21.42 -19.27 -21.61
CA PHE A 501 21.03 -18.90 -20.26
C PHE A 501 19.51 -18.97 -20.10
N TRP A 502 19.06 -20.04 -19.45
CA TRP A 502 17.66 -20.36 -19.24
C TRP A 502 17.09 -19.72 -17.97
N HIS A 503 16.04 -18.92 -18.14
CA HIS A 503 15.35 -18.19 -17.09
C HIS A 503 13.94 -18.76 -16.88
N ASN A 504 13.74 -19.47 -15.77
CA ASN A 504 12.42 -19.91 -15.36
C ASN A 504 11.75 -18.86 -14.49
N MET A 505 10.68 -18.27 -15.00
CA MET A 505 10.02 -17.11 -14.39
C MET A 505 8.85 -17.47 -13.45
N ARG A 506 8.77 -18.75 -13.03
CA ARG A 506 7.65 -19.28 -12.24
C ARG A 506 7.86 -19.14 -10.75
N GLU A 507 6.87 -18.58 -10.07
CA GLU A 507 6.76 -18.64 -8.61
C GLU A 507 6.14 -19.95 -8.11
N GLU A 508 5.48 -20.70 -8.99
CA GLU A 508 4.86 -21.98 -8.64
C GLU A 508 5.92 -23.10 -8.60
N PRO A 509 5.91 -23.98 -7.59
CA PRO A 509 6.77 -25.18 -7.58
C PRO A 509 6.41 -26.11 -8.75
N VAL A 510 7.43 -26.51 -9.51
CA VAL A 510 7.33 -27.43 -10.65
C VAL A 510 8.18 -28.67 -10.35
N ILE A 511 7.69 -29.83 -10.76
CA ILE A 511 8.43 -31.10 -10.70
C ILE A 511 8.33 -31.82 -12.05
N TYR A 512 9.40 -32.48 -12.47
CA TYR A 512 9.39 -33.36 -13.64
C TYR A 512 9.15 -34.80 -13.21
N ILE A 513 8.16 -35.46 -13.80
CA ILE A 513 7.86 -36.88 -13.61
C ILE A 513 7.90 -37.55 -14.99
N ASN A 514 8.77 -38.56 -15.15
CA ASN A 514 9.00 -39.25 -16.42
C ASN A 514 9.28 -38.27 -17.59
N GLY A 515 10.08 -37.22 -17.32
CA GLY A 515 10.41 -36.19 -18.31
C GLY A 515 9.32 -35.13 -18.57
N LYS A 516 8.12 -35.26 -17.99
CA LYS A 516 7.00 -34.33 -18.17
C LYS A 516 6.84 -33.39 -16.98
N PRO A 517 6.53 -32.09 -17.19
CA PRO A 517 6.38 -31.12 -16.11
C PRO A 517 4.98 -31.16 -15.46
N PHE A 518 4.97 -31.20 -14.13
CA PHE A 518 3.79 -31.10 -13.28
C PHE A 518 3.93 -29.91 -12.33
N VAL A 519 2.81 -29.23 -12.09
CA VAL A 519 2.70 -28.09 -11.18
C VAL A 519 1.81 -28.43 -10.00
N LEU A 520 2.18 -27.93 -8.83
CA LEU A 520 1.36 -28.04 -7.62
C LEU A 520 0.13 -27.13 -7.70
N ARG A 521 -1.04 -27.66 -7.32
CA ARG A 521 -2.34 -26.97 -7.29
C ARG A 521 -3.11 -27.25 -6.01
N GLU A 522 -4.13 -26.44 -5.71
CA GLU A 522 -5.12 -26.72 -4.66
C GLU A 522 -6.19 -27.69 -5.20
N VAL A 523 -6.62 -28.66 -4.38
CA VAL A 523 -7.71 -29.60 -4.72
C VAL A 523 -9.00 -28.86 -5.09
N GLU A 524 -9.35 -27.80 -4.35
CA GLU A 524 -10.57 -27.01 -4.60
C GLU A 524 -10.48 -26.13 -5.85
N ARG A 525 -9.28 -25.89 -6.39
CA ARG A 525 -9.01 -24.96 -7.49
C ARG A 525 -7.93 -25.46 -8.46
N PRO A 526 -8.09 -26.65 -9.07
CA PRO A 526 -7.06 -27.26 -9.91
C PRO A 526 -6.70 -26.43 -11.15
N TYR A 527 -7.64 -25.59 -11.61
CA TYR A 527 -7.47 -24.70 -12.75
C TYR A 527 -6.73 -23.38 -12.43
N LYS A 528 -6.46 -23.05 -11.16
CA LYS A 528 -5.89 -21.75 -10.76
C LYS A 528 -4.52 -21.90 -10.10
N ASN A 529 -3.65 -20.93 -10.34
CA ASN A 529 -2.39 -20.80 -9.62
C ASN A 529 -2.64 -20.59 -8.12
N MET A 530 -1.84 -21.26 -7.28
CA MET A 530 -1.86 -21.03 -5.83
C MET A 530 -1.33 -19.63 -5.54
N LEU A 531 -2.19 -18.79 -4.96
CA LEU A 531 -1.86 -17.39 -4.69
C LEU A 531 -1.03 -17.21 -3.40
N GLU A 532 -0.81 -18.28 -2.65
CA GLU A 532 -0.02 -18.32 -1.40
C GLU A 532 1.45 -18.02 -1.63
N TYR A 533 1.97 -18.30 -2.82
CA TYR A 533 3.37 -18.09 -3.19
C TYR A 533 3.64 -16.70 -3.78
N SER A 534 2.66 -15.79 -3.75
CA SER A 534 2.84 -14.47 -4.35
C SER A 534 4.00 -13.72 -3.69
N GLY A 535 5.07 -13.55 -4.46
CA GLY A 535 6.25 -12.81 -4.03
C GLY A 535 7.26 -13.61 -3.20
N ILE A 536 7.21 -14.93 -3.25
CA ILE A 536 8.22 -15.87 -2.74
C ILE A 536 9.60 -15.62 -3.36
N ASP A 537 10.68 -15.89 -2.62
CA ASP A 537 12.04 -15.77 -3.13
C ASP A 537 12.51 -17.06 -3.86
N ARG A 538 13.63 -16.95 -4.58
CA ARG A 538 14.23 -18.04 -5.35
C ARG A 538 14.53 -19.27 -4.49
N GLU A 539 15.26 -19.06 -3.40
CA GLU A 539 15.76 -20.16 -2.57
C GLU A 539 14.61 -20.95 -1.92
N ARG A 540 13.54 -20.26 -1.56
CA ARG A 540 12.35 -20.88 -0.99
C ARG A 540 11.62 -21.72 -2.02
N VAL A 541 11.44 -21.25 -3.26
CA VAL A 541 10.81 -22.06 -4.32
C VAL A 541 11.63 -23.32 -4.59
N GLU A 542 12.95 -23.20 -4.73
CA GLU A 542 13.82 -24.35 -4.98
C GLU A 542 13.79 -25.35 -3.82
N ARG A 543 13.80 -24.89 -2.56
CA ARG A 543 13.62 -25.75 -1.38
C ARG A 543 12.25 -26.46 -1.39
N MET A 544 11.20 -25.77 -1.82
CA MET A 544 9.87 -26.38 -1.95
C MET A 544 9.83 -27.44 -3.04
N GLU A 545 10.50 -27.22 -4.17
CA GLU A 545 10.62 -28.23 -5.25
C GLU A 545 11.40 -29.47 -4.78
N SER A 546 12.49 -29.28 -4.02
CA SER A 546 13.22 -30.41 -3.41
C SER A 546 12.36 -31.20 -2.43
N ARG A 547 11.60 -30.52 -1.56
CA ARG A 547 10.67 -31.20 -0.63
C ARG A 547 9.50 -31.87 -1.35
N LEU A 548 8.98 -31.25 -2.41
CA LEU A 548 7.93 -31.83 -3.23
C LEU A 548 8.40 -33.17 -3.84
N LYS A 549 9.64 -33.24 -4.32
CA LYS A 549 10.24 -34.50 -4.79
C LYS A 549 10.27 -35.56 -3.68
N GLU A 550 10.70 -35.21 -2.47
CA GLU A 550 10.72 -36.13 -1.32
C GLU A 550 9.31 -36.62 -0.94
N ASP A 551 8.32 -35.74 -0.95
CA ASP A 551 6.93 -36.10 -0.64
C ASP A 551 6.36 -37.06 -1.70
N ILE A 552 6.64 -36.82 -2.98
CA ILE A 552 6.19 -37.72 -4.07
C ILE A 552 6.82 -39.10 -3.92
N LEU A 553 8.13 -39.17 -3.66
CA LEU A 553 8.82 -40.45 -3.48
C LEU A 553 8.22 -41.24 -2.30
N ARG A 554 7.96 -40.57 -1.18
CA ARG A 554 7.34 -41.18 0.01
C ARG A 554 5.91 -41.66 -0.25
N GLU A 555 5.09 -40.89 -0.97
CA GLU A 555 3.74 -41.30 -1.36
C GLU A 555 3.78 -42.46 -2.37
N ALA A 556 4.73 -42.44 -3.30
CA ALA A 556 4.88 -43.49 -4.31
C ALA A 556 5.26 -44.84 -3.70
N GLU A 557 6.14 -44.86 -2.69
CA GLU A 557 6.46 -46.08 -1.93
C GLU A 557 5.20 -46.73 -1.34
N HIS A 558 4.24 -45.91 -0.89
CA HIS A 558 2.98 -46.40 -0.32
C HIS A 558 2.04 -47.03 -1.35
N TYR A 559 2.04 -46.53 -2.58
CA TYR A 559 1.16 -46.99 -3.66
C TYR A 559 1.85 -47.87 -4.70
N GLY A 560 2.99 -48.49 -4.34
CA GLY A 560 3.71 -49.42 -5.23
C GLY A 560 4.35 -48.71 -6.41
N ASN A 561 5.19 -47.71 -6.13
CA ASN A 561 5.91 -46.89 -7.10
C ASN A 561 4.99 -46.14 -8.08
N ALA A 562 3.84 -45.66 -7.61
CA ALA A 562 2.93 -44.87 -8.43
C ALA A 562 2.43 -43.63 -7.67
N ILE A 563 2.24 -42.54 -8.40
CA ILE A 563 1.71 -41.27 -7.89
C ILE A 563 0.46 -40.87 -8.67
N MET A 564 -0.56 -40.37 -7.97
CA MET A 564 -1.76 -39.86 -8.65
C MET A 564 -1.57 -38.40 -9.07
N VAL A 565 -1.79 -38.14 -10.36
CA VAL A 565 -1.70 -36.83 -11.00
C VAL A 565 -2.99 -36.49 -11.74
N ILE A 566 -3.15 -35.22 -12.09
CA ILE A 566 -4.27 -34.70 -12.89
C ILE A 566 -3.79 -34.34 -14.29
N HIS A 567 -4.45 -34.88 -15.31
CA HIS A 567 -4.30 -34.50 -16.70
C HIS A 567 -5.51 -33.71 -17.18
N GLU A 568 -5.41 -33.10 -18.36
CA GLU A 568 -6.48 -32.30 -18.97
C GLU A 568 -6.73 -32.81 -20.40
N THR A 569 -8.01 -32.98 -20.75
CA THR A 569 -8.47 -33.41 -22.08
C THR A 569 -8.65 -32.24 -23.04
N ASP A 570 -8.86 -32.52 -24.33
CA ASP A 570 -8.97 -31.50 -25.38
C ASP A 570 -10.15 -30.54 -25.17
N ASP A 571 -11.18 -30.98 -24.47
CA ASP A 571 -12.36 -30.21 -24.07
C ASP A 571 -12.20 -29.46 -22.73
N GLY A 572 -11.01 -29.46 -22.13
CA GLY A 572 -10.69 -28.73 -20.89
C GLY A 572 -11.17 -29.41 -19.61
N GLN A 573 -11.64 -30.66 -19.70
CA GLN A 573 -11.98 -31.47 -18.53
C GLN A 573 -10.72 -32.06 -17.92
N ILE A 574 -10.68 -32.15 -16.59
CA ILE A 574 -9.56 -32.79 -15.90
C ILE A 574 -9.91 -34.24 -15.53
N PHE A 575 -8.90 -35.11 -15.56
CA PHE A 575 -9.04 -36.50 -15.13
C PHE A 575 -7.82 -36.95 -14.33
N ASP A 576 -8.06 -37.89 -13.42
CA ASP A 576 -7.05 -38.43 -12.53
C ASP A 576 -6.37 -39.65 -13.17
N ALA A 577 -5.04 -39.74 -13.05
CA ALA A 577 -4.27 -40.86 -13.55
C ALA A 577 -3.17 -41.26 -12.56
N TRP A 578 -2.89 -42.56 -12.49
CA TRP A 578 -1.73 -43.07 -11.77
C TRP A 578 -0.53 -43.14 -12.72
N GLU A 579 0.53 -42.40 -12.38
CA GLU A 579 1.81 -42.44 -13.09
C GLU A 579 2.79 -43.30 -12.30
N HIS A 580 3.44 -44.25 -12.97
CA HIS A 580 4.52 -45.02 -12.33
C HIS A 580 5.76 -44.13 -12.19
N VAL A 581 6.39 -44.15 -11.02
CA VAL A 581 7.53 -43.31 -10.68
C VAL A 581 8.65 -44.10 -10.02
N SER A 582 9.88 -43.69 -10.30
CA SER A 582 11.10 -44.22 -9.69
C SER A 582 11.96 -43.05 -9.19
N SER A 583 12.96 -43.33 -8.36
CA SER A 583 13.87 -42.29 -7.84
C SER A 583 14.52 -41.45 -8.96
N ASP A 584 14.86 -42.08 -10.07
CA ASP A 584 15.53 -41.41 -11.20
C ASP A 584 14.55 -40.69 -12.14
N SER A 585 13.26 -41.05 -12.10
CA SER A 585 12.25 -40.46 -12.98
C SER A 585 11.58 -39.21 -12.41
N ILE A 586 11.93 -38.80 -11.18
CA ILE A 586 11.47 -37.56 -10.55
C ILE A 586 12.63 -36.58 -10.41
N GLN A 587 12.53 -35.43 -11.06
CA GLN A 587 13.58 -34.40 -11.04
C GLN A 587 13.00 -33.01 -10.78
N THR A 588 13.68 -32.22 -9.96
CA THR A 588 13.41 -30.78 -9.85
C THR A 588 13.95 -30.04 -11.08
N PRO A 589 13.42 -28.86 -11.43
CA PRO A 589 13.98 -28.05 -12.50
C PRO A 589 15.49 -27.82 -12.35
N LEU A 590 15.95 -27.52 -11.13
CA LEU A 590 17.37 -27.32 -10.85
C LEU A 590 18.21 -28.58 -11.13
N GLU A 591 17.72 -29.77 -10.76
CA GLU A 591 18.40 -31.04 -11.05
C GLU A 591 18.46 -31.32 -12.55
N VAL A 592 17.38 -31.06 -13.30
CA VAL A 592 17.35 -31.22 -14.76
C VAL A 592 18.44 -30.37 -15.42
N PHE A 593 18.50 -29.07 -15.12
CA PHE A 593 19.49 -28.19 -15.74
C PHE A 593 20.93 -28.48 -15.28
N LYS A 594 21.14 -28.86 -14.02
CA LYS A 594 22.46 -29.33 -13.55
C LYS A 594 22.92 -30.60 -14.26
N SER A 595 22.01 -31.53 -14.53
CA SER A 595 22.32 -32.74 -15.30
C SER A 595 22.69 -32.40 -16.74
N LEU A 596 22.00 -31.45 -17.38
CA LEU A 596 22.33 -30.98 -18.71
C LEU A 596 23.72 -30.31 -18.76
N GLU A 597 24.03 -29.45 -17.79
CA GLU A 597 25.35 -28.83 -17.66
C GLU A 597 26.46 -29.90 -17.48
N ALA A 598 26.24 -30.88 -16.60
CA ALA A 598 27.17 -31.99 -16.38
C ALA A 598 27.37 -32.89 -17.63
N ASN A 599 26.34 -33.00 -18.48
CA ASN A 599 26.40 -33.74 -19.75
C ASN A 599 27.15 -33.01 -20.88
N GLY A 600 27.69 -31.81 -20.58
CA GLY A 600 28.50 -31.00 -21.47
C GLY A 600 27.70 -30.05 -22.36
N PHE A 601 26.43 -29.78 -22.04
CA PHE A 601 25.68 -28.72 -22.73
C PHE A 601 26.08 -27.35 -22.15
N PRO A 602 26.35 -26.33 -22.99
CA PRO A 602 26.73 -25.00 -22.52
C PRO A 602 25.51 -24.22 -22.03
N ILE A 603 24.87 -24.69 -20.95
CA ILE A 603 23.64 -24.13 -20.40
C ILE A 603 23.80 -23.65 -18.95
N LYS A 604 23.26 -22.47 -18.65
CA LYS A 604 23.09 -21.96 -17.29
C LYS A 604 21.62 -21.82 -16.97
N TYR A 605 21.25 -22.05 -15.71
CA TYR A 605 19.87 -21.95 -15.24
C TYR A 605 19.71 -20.89 -14.15
N ALA A 606 18.66 -20.09 -14.26
CA ALA A 606 18.23 -19.14 -13.24
C ALA A 606 16.73 -19.24 -12.97
N ARG A 607 16.35 -19.33 -11.69
CA ARG A 607 14.98 -19.24 -11.22
C ARG A 607 14.66 -17.82 -10.77
N VAL A 608 13.68 -17.17 -11.40
CA VAL A 608 13.25 -15.78 -11.15
C VAL A 608 11.74 -15.77 -10.87
N PRO A 609 11.29 -16.00 -9.62
CA PRO A 609 9.88 -16.22 -9.33
C PRO A 609 9.05 -14.93 -9.45
N ILE A 610 8.35 -14.77 -10.58
CA ILE A 610 7.45 -13.63 -10.84
C ILE A 610 5.99 -14.06 -10.66
N THR A 611 5.21 -13.24 -9.94
CA THR A 611 3.78 -13.49 -9.74
C THR A 611 2.98 -13.46 -11.02
N ASP A 612 2.20 -14.52 -11.24
CA ASP A 612 1.37 -14.63 -12.43
C ASP A 612 0.32 -13.53 -12.52
N GLY A 613 0.18 -12.94 -13.70
CA GLY A 613 -0.76 -11.85 -13.95
C GLY A 613 -0.37 -10.48 -13.38
N LYS A 614 0.66 -10.38 -12.52
CA LYS A 614 1.14 -9.10 -11.97
C LYS A 614 2.32 -8.53 -12.76
N ALA A 615 2.74 -7.32 -12.41
CA ALA A 615 3.99 -6.74 -12.89
C ALA A 615 5.19 -7.22 -12.02
N PRO A 616 6.41 -7.37 -12.60
CA PRO A 616 7.60 -7.73 -11.84
C PRO A 616 7.92 -6.71 -10.74
N LYS A 617 8.44 -7.18 -9.61
CA LYS A 617 8.98 -6.33 -8.53
C LYS A 617 10.29 -5.70 -8.99
N SER A 618 10.69 -4.58 -8.38
CA SER A 618 11.95 -3.91 -8.73
C SER A 618 13.18 -4.81 -8.55
N SER A 619 13.17 -5.70 -7.55
CA SER A 619 14.21 -6.73 -7.34
C SER A 619 14.30 -7.75 -8.48
N ASP A 620 13.20 -8.01 -9.18
CA ASP A 620 13.16 -8.99 -10.27
C ASP A 620 13.88 -8.41 -11.49
N PHE A 621 13.70 -7.11 -11.76
CA PHE A 621 14.48 -6.37 -12.76
C PHE A 621 15.97 -6.39 -12.45
N ASP A 622 16.35 -6.16 -11.18
CA ASP A 622 17.76 -6.21 -10.75
C ASP A 622 18.38 -7.58 -11.00
N THR A 623 17.65 -8.65 -10.65
CA THR A 623 18.11 -10.03 -10.86
C THR A 623 18.32 -10.34 -12.34
N LEU A 624 17.37 -9.94 -13.20
CA LEU A 624 17.48 -10.11 -14.65
C LEU A 624 18.63 -9.29 -15.24
N ALA A 625 18.81 -8.05 -14.78
CA ALA A 625 19.91 -7.18 -15.20
C ALA A 625 21.28 -7.79 -14.86
N VAL A 626 21.46 -8.29 -13.63
CA VAL A 626 22.69 -8.99 -13.20
C VAL A 626 22.95 -10.22 -14.06
N ASN A 627 21.94 -11.07 -14.28
CA ASN A 627 22.10 -12.30 -15.07
C ASN A 627 22.50 -12.01 -16.52
N ILE A 628 21.87 -11.01 -17.14
CA ILE A 628 22.10 -10.69 -18.56
C ILE A 628 23.44 -9.96 -18.74
N ALA A 629 23.76 -8.99 -17.86
CA ALA A 629 25.01 -8.23 -17.95
C ALA A 629 26.26 -9.07 -17.63
N SER A 630 26.13 -10.15 -16.85
CA SER A 630 27.24 -11.06 -16.53
C SER A 630 27.46 -12.18 -17.56
N ALA A 631 26.56 -12.31 -18.54
CA ALA A 631 26.66 -13.32 -19.59
C ALA A 631 27.62 -12.89 -20.72
N SER A 632 28.17 -13.86 -21.46
CA SER A 632 29.02 -13.56 -22.62
C SER A 632 28.20 -12.98 -23.78
N LYS A 633 28.82 -12.21 -24.67
CA LYS A 633 28.14 -11.50 -25.77
C LYS A 633 27.35 -12.42 -26.71
N ASP A 634 27.81 -13.67 -26.89
CA ASP A 634 27.19 -14.72 -27.71
C ASP A 634 26.03 -15.45 -26.99
N THR A 635 25.82 -15.24 -25.69
CA THR A 635 24.82 -16.03 -24.94
C THR A 635 23.39 -15.81 -25.48
N ALA A 636 22.68 -16.91 -25.75
CA ALA A 636 21.24 -16.92 -26.02
C ALA A 636 20.44 -16.97 -24.72
N PHE A 637 19.40 -16.13 -24.60
CA PHE A 637 18.55 -16.08 -23.40
C PHE A 637 17.20 -16.74 -23.67
N VAL A 638 16.82 -17.72 -22.84
CA VAL A 638 15.53 -18.40 -22.97
C VAL A 638 14.67 -18.09 -21.75
N PHE A 639 13.44 -17.63 -21.97
CA PHE A 639 12.50 -17.32 -20.89
C PHE A 639 11.31 -18.27 -20.93
N ASN A 640 10.98 -18.89 -19.79
CA ASN A 640 9.80 -19.74 -19.67
C ASN A 640 8.89 -19.39 -18.49
N CYS A 641 7.60 -19.61 -18.70
CA CYS A 641 6.57 -19.62 -17.66
C CYS A 641 5.57 -20.73 -18.00
N GLN A 642 4.45 -20.84 -17.26
CA GLN A 642 3.48 -21.92 -17.49
C GLN A 642 3.06 -22.05 -18.97
N MET A 643 2.50 -20.98 -19.56
CA MET A 643 2.02 -20.99 -20.95
C MET A 643 2.95 -20.28 -21.93
N GLY A 644 4.05 -19.66 -21.48
CA GLY A 644 4.93 -18.89 -22.35
C GLY A 644 4.39 -17.52 -22.78
N ILE A 645 3.31 -17.03 -22.16
CA ILE A 645 2.59 -15.79 -22.54
C ILE A 645 3.01 -14.61 -21.65
N GLY A 646 2.28 -14.32 -20.56
CA GLY A 646 2.41 -13.04 -19.84
C GLY A 646 3.79 -12.80 -19.21
N ARG A 647 4.24 -13.71 -18.34
CA ARG A 647 5.55 -13.63 -17.69
C ARG A 647 6.66 -13.69 -18.74
N THR A 648 6.72 -14.76 -19.54
CA THR A 648 7.72 -14.93 -20.61
C THR A 648 7.87 -13.70 -21.50
N THR A 649 6.79 -13.15 -22.05
CA THR A 649 6.86 -11.94 -22.88
C THR A 649 7.44 -10.74 -22.12
N THR A 650 7.12 -10.61 -20.82
CA THR A 650 7.73 -9.55 -19.99
C THR A 650 9.24 -9.74 -19.84
N GLY A 651 9.69 -10.99 -19.63
CA GLY A 651 11.11 -11.34 -19.54
C GLY A 651 11.85 -11.09 -20.85
N THR A 652 11.26 -11.46 -21.99
CA THR A 652 11.86 -11.21 -23.30
C THR A 652 11.98 -9.71 -23.60
N VAL A 653 10.97 -8.90 -23.26
CA VAL A 653 11.03 -7.43 -23.40
C VAL A 653 12.17 -6.85 -22.55
N ILE A 654 12.27 -7.24 -21.27
CA ILE A 654 13.34 -6.80 -20.37
C ILE A 654 14.72 -7.18 -20.93
N ALA A 655 14.87 -8.40 -21.43
CA ALA A 655 16.12 -8.86 -22.00
C ALA A 655 16.53 -8.11 -23.27
N CYS A 656 15.59 -7.83 -24.16
CA CYS A 656 15.86 -7.05 -25.36
C CYS A 656 16.28 -5.61 -25.04
N LEU A 657 15.64 -4.96 -24.06
CA LEU A 657 16.04 -3.62 -23.60
C LEU A 657 17.45 -3.62 -23.01
N LEU A 658 17.77 -4.61 -22.17
CA LEU A 658 19.12 -4.78 -21.61
C LEU A 658 20.14 -5.02 -22.71
N LYS A 659 19.85 -5.87 -23.70
CA LYS A 659 20.75 -6.11 -24.84
C LYS A 659 20.94 -4.86 -25.68
N LEU A 660 19.90 -4.08 -25.96
CA LEU A 660 20.04 -2.78 -26.64
C LEU A 660 20.99 -1.86 -25.88
N ARG A 661 20.83 -1.73 -24.55
CA ARG A 661 21.71 -0.90 -23.73
C ARG A 661 23.16 -1.42 -23.69
N ILE A 662 23.36 -2.73 -23.56
CA ILE A 662 24.70 -3.34 -23.49
C ILE A 662 25.42 -3.25 -24.84
N ASP A 663 24.72 -3.49 -25.95
CA ASP A 663 25.32 -3.58 -27.27
C ASP A 663 25.51 -2.19 -27.93
N TYR A 664 24.65 -1.20 -27.62
CA TYR A 664 24.65 0.12 -28.28
C TYR A 664 24.84 1.33 -27.36
N GLY A 665 24.88 1.13 -26.03
CA GLY A 665 25.09 2.21 -25.07
C GLY A 665 23.87 3.13 -24.90
N ARG A 666 24.14 4.41 -24.60
CA ARG A 666 23.12 5.43 -24.26
C ARG A 666 23.03 6.51 -25.35
N PRO A 667 21.83 6.99 -25.74
CA PRO A 667 20.50 6.52 -25.32
C PRO A 667 20.10 5.19 -25.99
N ILE A 668 19.13 4.48 -25.41
CA ILE A 668 18.59 3.23 -25.98
C ILE A 668 17.91 3.57 -27.31
N LYS A 669 18.56 3.29 -28.43
CA LYS A 669 18.03 3.50 -29.78
C LYS A 669 17.91 2.16 -30.50
N ILE A 670 16.88 2.03 -31.32
CA ILE A 670 16.74 0.93 -32.25
C ILE A 670 17.38 1.37 -33.57
N LEU A 671 18.36 0.62 -34.07
CA LEU A 671 18.85 0.80 -35.43
C LEU A 671 17.71 0.42 -36.40
N VAL A 672 17.28 1.37 -37.22
CA VAL A 672 16.42 1.13 -38.37
C VAL A 672 17.34 0.80 -39.55
N ASP A 673 17.11 -0.38 -40.14
CA ASP A 673 17.61 -0.97 -41.39
C ASP A 673 18.94 -1.75 -41.44
N ASP A 674 18.80 -3.04 -41.79
CA ASP A 674 19.55 -3.71 -42.88
C ASP A 674 18.91 -5.09 -43.20
N MET A 675 18.07 -5.21 -44.24
CA MET A 675 17.59 -6.49 -44.81
C MET A 675 17.10 -6.32 -46.27
N THR A 676 17.76 -5.46 -47.06
CA THR A 676 17.72 -5.56 -48.53
C THR A 676 19.14 -5.82 -49.03
N ARG A 677 19.56 -7.09 -49.04
CA ARG A 677 20.53 -7.68 -49.99
C ARG A 677 20.92 -9.09 -49.58
N GLU A 678 20.48 -10.05 -50.39
CA GLU A 678 21.30 -11.07 -51.07
C GLU A 678 20.46 -12.31 -51.36
N GLU A 679 19.77 -12.32 -52.50
CA GLU A 679 19.59 -13.55 -53.27
C GLU A 679 20.00 -13.26 -54.71
N GLU A 680 21.27 -13.57 -55.01
CA GLU A 680 21.74 -13.74 -56.37
C GLU A 680 21.44 -15.18 -56.85
N ASN A 681 20.85 -15.23 -58.04
CA ASN A 681 21.09 -16.22 -59.09
C ASN A 681 20.58 -17.66 -58.89
N GLY A 682 19.50 -17.96 -59.61
CA GLY A 682 19.57 -19.02 -60.63
C GLY A 682 18.46 -20.07 -60.61
N GLY A 683 17.60 -20.04 -61.63
CA GLY A 683 17.31 -21.28 -62.36
C GLY A 683 15.86 -21.80 -62.39
N THR A 684 15.05 -21.22 -63.29
CA THR A 684 14.41 -21.93 -64.42
C THR A 684 13.27 -22.94 -64.19
N SER A 685 12.10 -22.57 -64.76
CA SER A 685 11.12 -23.38 -65.54
C SER A 685 10.18 -24.32 -64.77
N SER A 686 8.89 -24.52 -65.09
CA SER A 686 7.86 -24.05 -66.06
C SER A 686 6.57 -24.76 -65.58
N GLY A 687 5.32 -24.36 -65.79
CA GLY A 687 4.67 -23.42 -66.69
C GLY A 687 3.15 -23.68 -66.63
N ASP A 688 2.41 -22.84 -67.34
CA ASP A 688 1.01 -22.90 -67.77
C ASP A 688 -0.08 -22.45 -66.79
N GLU A 689 -1.11 -21.68 -67.17
CA GLU A 689 -1.34 -20.57 -68.13
C GLU A 689 -2.86 -20.25 -68.03
N ALA A 690 -3.26 -19.09 -68.57
CA ALA A 690 -4.62 -18.54 -68.74
C ALA A 690 -5.29 -17.90 -67.51
N GLY A 691 -5.55 -16.58 -67.46
CA GLY A 691 -5.32 -15.51 -68.44
C GLY A 691 -5.91 -14.18 -67.95
N GLY A 692 -5.32 -13.05 -68.37
CA GLY A 692 -5.89 -11.70 -68.16
C GLY A 692 -4.87 -10.53 -68.12
N SER A 693 -4.39 -10.14 -69.31
CA SER A 693 -3.48 -9.03 -69.71
C SER A 693 -3.53 -7.70 -68.89
N VAL A 694 -2.43 -7.28 -68.24
CA VAL A 694 -1.36 -6.32 -68.64
C VAL A 694 -1.79 -4.88 -69.03
N ALA A 695 -1.36 -3.88 -68.25
CA ALA A 695 -0.58 -2.71 -68.71
C ALA A 695 -0.07 -1.82 -67.55
N ALA A 696 1.14 -1.31 -67.74
CA ALA A 696 1.99 -0.49 -66.88
C ALA A 696 1.33 0.67 -66.09
N SER A 697 1.83 0.95 -64.88
CA SER A 697 1.67 2.27 -64.26
C SER A 697 3.02 2.87 -63.87
N THR A 698 3.42 3.81 -64.71
CA THR A 698 4.39 4.87 -64.45
C THR A 698 3.96 5.74 -63.27
N THR A 699 4.96 6.36 -62.65
CA THR A 699 4.91 7.48 -61.70
C THR A 699 3.75 8.47 -61.91
N GLY A 700 3.04 8.82 -60.83
CA GLY A 700 2.09 9.94 -60.84
C GLY A 700 1.21 10.04 -59.59
N ILE A 701 1.55 11.04 -58.75
CA ILE A 701 0.64 11.89 -57.96
C ILE A 701 -0.83 11.42 -57.88
N THR A 702 -1.27 11.02 -56.68
CA THR A 702 -2.70 10.90 -56.35
C THR A 702 -2.92 11.56 -54.98
N LYS A 703 -3.38 12.82 -54.99
CA LYS A 703 -4.79 13.21 -54.81
C LYS A 703 -5.36 12.72 -53.47
N ILE A 704 -5.34 13.67 -52.54
CA ILE A 704 -6.29 13.86 -51.44
C ILE A 704 -7.67 13.36 -51.87
N LYS A 705 -8.09 12.23 -51.30
CA LYS A 705 -9.50 11.84 -51.22
C LYS A 705 -9.89 11.96 -49.76
N SER A 706 -10.92 12.77 -49.55
CA SER A 706 -11.61 13.00 -48.29
C SER A 706 -12.07 11.67 -47.66
N GLU A 707 -11.36 11.25 -46.62
CA GLU A 707 -11.94 10.32 -45.65
C GLU A 707 -12.93 11.09 -44.80
N LYS A 708 -14.20 10.74 -45.00
CA LYS A 708 -15.30 11.06 -44.09
C LYS A 708 -14.94 10.58 -42.68
N GLU A 709 -15.25 11.42 -41.71
CA GLU A 709 -15.25 11.21 -40.26
C GLU A 709 -15.37 9.73 -39.83
N GLN A 710 -14.23 9.07 -39.61
CA GLN A 710 -14.14 7.96 -38.67
C GLN A 710 -13.79 8.57 -37.30
N GLY A 711 -14.71 8.47 -36.33
CA GLY A 711 -14.48 8.96 -34.96
C GLY A 711 -13.17 8.43 -34.38
N ARG A 712 -12.37 9.33 -33.79
CA ARG A 712 -11.06 9.04 -33.20
C ARG A 712 -11.16 7.87 -32.20
N VAL A 713 -10.54 6.73 -32.53
CA VAL A 713 -10.53 5.54 -31.66
C VAL A 713 -9.54 5.76 -30.50
N PHE A 714 -10.01 5.62 -29.26
CA PHE A 714 -9.18 5.74 -28.04
C PHE A 714 -8.03 4.71 -28.06
N GLY A 715 -6.79 5.19 -28.13
CA GLY A 715 -5.56 4.41 -28.15
C GLY A 715 -4.78 4.47 -26.83
N ILE A 716 -3.65 3.75 -26.78
CA ILE A 716 -2.79 3.68 -25.57
C ILE A 716 -2.23 5.06 -25.19
N ASN A 717 -2.07 5.92 -26.19
CA ASN A 717 -1.61 7.31 -26.04
C ASN A 717 -2.69 8.25 -25.50
N ASP A 718 -3.93 7.81 -25.28
CA ASP A 718 -4.96 8.65 -24.65
C ASP A 718 -5.00 8.47 -23.12
N ILE A 719 -4.15 7.59 -22.56
CA ILE A 719 -4.01 7.42 -21.10
C ILE A 719 -3.00 8.45 -20.56
N LEU A 720 -3.50 9.52 -19.96
CA LEU A 720 -2.70 10.67 -19.48
C LEU A 720 -1.53 10.29 -18.58
N LEU A 721 -1.74 9.32 -17.68
CA LEU A 721 -0.72 8.84 -16.75
C LEU A 721 0.59 8.42 -17.46
N LEU A 722 0.48 7.87 -18.67
CA LEU A 722 1.63 7.43 -19.45
C LEU A 722 2.46 8.60 -19.97
N TRP A 723 1.85 9.73 -20.28
CA TRP A 723 2.57 10.96 -20.62
C TRP A 723 3.22 11.58 -19.40
N THR A 724 2.51 11.61 -18.28
CA THR A 724 3.03 12.13 -17.01
C THR A 724 4.33 11.44 -16.63
N ILE A 725 4.37 10.09 -16.62
CA ILE A 725 5.62 9.36 -16.32
C ILE A 725 6.71 9.58 -17.38
N THR A 726 6.35 9.65 -18.66
CA THR A 726 7.32 9.83 -19.74
C THR A 726 8.03 11.19 -19.61
N ARG A 727 7.30 12.26 -19.27
CA ARG A 727 7.84 13.62 -19.09
C ARG A 727 8.79 13.74 -17.89
N LEU A 728 8.65 12.90 -16.87
CA LEU A 728 9.53 12.94 -15.68
C LEU A 728 10.98 12.53 -15.96
N PHE A 729 11.25 11.85 -17.08
CA PHE A 729 12.59 11.33 -17.41
C PHE A 729 13.19 12.06 -18.61
N ASP A 730 14.49 12.36 -18.54
CA ASP A 730 15.25 13.14 -19.52
C ASP A 730 15.11 12.60 -20.93
N ASN A 731 15.33 11.29 -21.09
CA ASN A 731 15.17 10.54 -22.35
C ASN A 731 13.86 9.73 -22.36
N GLY A 732 12.83 10.19 -21.65
CA GLY A 732 11.62 9.40 -21.40
C GLY A 732 10.87 9.04 -22.67
N VAL A 733 10.79 9.96 -23.63
CA VAL A 733 10.11 9.76 -24.92
C VAL A 733 10.85 8.71 -25.74
N GLU A 734 12.16 8.87 -25.93
CA GLU A 734 13.01 7.95 -26.69
C GLU A 734 13.03 6.55 -26.04
N CYS A 735 13.10 6.49 -24.71
CA CYS A 735 13.04 5.23 -23.97
C CYS A 735 11.68 4.53 -24.14
N ARG A 736 10.58 5.30 -24.16
CA ARG A 736 9.24 4.77 -24.38
C ARG A 736 9.06 4.29 -25.82
N GLU A 737 9.58 5.01 -26.81
CA GLU A 737 9.54 4.60 -28.21
C GLU A 737 10.34 3.30 -28.43
N ALA A 738 11.56 3.22 -27.88
CA ALA A 738 12.36 2.00 -27.91
C ALA A 738 11.62 0.83 -27.22
N LEU A 739 11.00 1.08 -26.07
CA LEU A 739 10.18 0.08 -25.38
C LEU A 739 9.00 -0.39 -26.24
N ASP A 740 8.25 0.54 -26.85
CA ASP A 740 7.06 0.22 -27.64
C ASP A 740 7.42 -0.65 -28.84
N ALA A 741 8.50 -0.31 -29.54
CA ALA A 741 9.00 -1.11 -30.64
C ALA A 741 9.50 -2.50 -30.20
N ILE A 742 10.14 -2.64 -29.02
CA ILE A 742 10.48 -3.96 -28.45
C ILE A 742 9.22 -4.75 -28.06
N ILE A 743 8.22 -4.11 -27.47
CA ILE A 743 6.92 -4.75 -27.17
C ILE A 743 6.29 -5.28 -28.45
N ASP A 744 6.38 -4.54 -29.55
CA ASP A 744 5.85 -4.95 -30.84
C ASP A 744 6.63 -6.13 -31.43
N ARG A 745 7.97 -6.15 -31.31
CA ARG A 745 8.78 -7.33 -31.67
C ARG A 745 8.47 -8.56 -30.81
N CYS A 746 8.08 -8.36 -29.55
CA CYS A 746 7.70 -9.44 -28.63
C CYS A 746 6.20 -9.83 -28.70
N SER A 747 5.43 -9.27 -29.64
CA SER A 747 3.96 -9.33 -29.63
C SER A 747 3.35 -10.65 -30.10
N ALA A 748 4.15 -11.61 -30.57
CA ALA A 748 3.70 -12.87 -31.18
C ALA A 748 2.64 -13.66 -30.39
N LEU A 749 2.64 -13.55 -29.06
CA LEU A 749 1.60 -14.14 -28.20
C LEU A 749 0.73 -13.12 -27.46
N GLN A 750 1.32 -12.02 -27.03
CA GLN A 750 0.61 -11.01 -26.24
C GLN A 750 1.33 -9.67 -26.37
N ASN A 751 0.65 -8.67 -26.93
CA ASN A 751 1.11 -7.29 -26.85
C ASN A 751 0.59 -6.67 -25.54
N ILE A 752 1.49 -6.14 -24.71
CA ILE A 752 1.14 -5.56 -23.39
C ILE A 752 0.24 -4.34 -23.56
N ARG A 753 0.49 -3.50 -24.58
CA ARG A 753 -0.29 -2.27 -24.84
C ARG A 753 -1.70 -2.60 -25.34
N GLN A 754 -1.82 -3.57 -26.24
CA GLN A 754 -3.14 -4.03 -26.72
C GLN A 754 -3.98 -4.68 -25.62
N ALA A 755 -3.34 -5.41 -24.68
CA ALA A 755 -4.04 -6.00 -23.54
C ALA A 755 -4.74 -4.94 -22.68
N VAL A 756 -4.09 -3.80 -22.41
CA VAL A 756 -4.68 -2.68 -21.67
C VAL A 756 -5.97 -2.19 -22.36
N LEU A 757 -5.90 -1.98 -23.68
CA LEU A 757 -7.03 -1.50 -24.47
C LEU A 757 -8.17 -2.52 -24.56
N GLN A 758 -7.84 -3.82 -24.63
CA GLN A 758 -8.84 -4.88 -24.65
C GLN A 758 -9.64 -4.94 -23.34
N TYR A 759 -8.97 -4.92 -22.18
CA TYR A 759 -9.66 -4.93 -20.88
C TYR A 759 -10.44 -3.64 -20.64
N ARG A 760 -9.96 -2.50 -21.13
CA ARG A 760 -10.73 -1.24 -21.16
C ARG A 760 -12.05 -1.41 -21.90
N LYS A 761 -12.01 -2.03 -23.09
CA LYS A 761 -13.21 -2.24 -23.91
C LYS A 761 -14.27 -3.05 -23.16
N VAL A 762 -13.85 -4.14 -22.50
CA VAL A 762 -14.76 -4.98 -21.68
C VAL A 762 -15.33 -4.22 -20.48
N PHE A 763 -14.51 -3.42 -19.80
CA PHE A 763 -14.96 -2.62 -18.64
C PHE A 763 -16.05 -1.59 -19.01
N ASN A 764 -15.92 -0.96 -20.18
CA ASN A 764 -16.84 0.08 -20.66
C ASN A 764 -18.12 -0.47 -21.34
N GLN A 765 -18.24 -1.79 -21.52
CA GLN A 765 -19.47 -2.40 -22.05
C GLN A 765 -20.54 -2.48 -20.96
N GLN A 766 -21.60 -1.67 -21.09
CA GLN A 766 -22.68 -1.60 -20.11
C GLN A 766 -23.48 -2.91 -19.97
N HIS A 767 -23.46 -3.78 -20.98
CA HIS A 767 -24.24 -5.03 -21.02
C HIS A 767 -23.49 -6.22 -20.39
N VAL A 768 -22.24 -6.03 -19.96
CA VAL A 768 -21.42 -7.05 -19.29
C VAL A 768 -21.75 -7.05 -17.79
N GLU A 769 -21.83 -8.23 -17.18
CA GLU A 769 -22.15 -8.35 -15.75
C GLU A 769 -21.21 -7.53 -14.86
N PRO A 770 -21.70 -6.89 -13.77
CA PRO A 770 -20.88 -6.06 -12.89
C PRO A 770 -19.63 -6.78 -12.34
N ARG A 771 -19.74 -8.09 -12.09
CA ARG A 771 -18.62 -8.92 -11.63
C ARG A 771 -17.53 -9.05 -12.69
N GLU A 772 -17.90 -9.28 -13.95
CA GLU A 772 -16.97 -9.40 -15.07
C GLU A 772 -16.30 -8.07 -15.39
N ARG A 773 -17.04 -6.95 -15.35
CA ARG A 773 -16.48 -5.60 -15.49
C ARG A 773 -15.43 -5.30 -14.43
N ARG A 774 -15.68 -5.71 -13.17
CA ARG A 774 -14.71 -5.56 -12.07
C ARG A 774 -13.45 -6.40 -12.28
N VAL A 775 -13.59 -7.64 -12.78
CA VAL A 775 -12.44 -8.49 -13.12
C VAL A 775 -11.63 -7.89 -14.27
N ALA A 776 -12.30 -7.39 -15.31
CA ALA A 776 -11.67 -6.72 -16.44
C ALA A 776 -10.91 -5.46 -16.00
N LEU A 777 -11.50 -4.63 -15.12
CA LEU A 777 -10.85 -3.45 -14.56
C LEU A 777 -9.56 -3.82 -13.82
N ASN A 778 -9.61 -4.83 -12.94
CA ASN A 778 -8.45 -5.29 -12.19
C ASN A 778 -7.35 -5.83 -13.11
N ARG A 779 -7.72 -6.63 -14.14
CA ARG A 779 -6.76 -7.15 -15.11
C ARG A 779 -6.15 -6.04 -15.98
N GLY A 780 -6.96 -5.08 -16.42
CA GLY A 780 -6.49 -3.90 -17.15
C GLY A 780 -5.47 -3.09 -16.34
N ALA A 781 -5.76 -2.87 -15.06
CA ALA A 781 -4.84 -2.16 -14.15
C ALA A 781 -3.49 -2.87 -13.98
N GLU A 782 -3.47 -4.22 -13.89
CA GLU A 782 -2.22 -4.98 -13.79
C GLU A 782 -1.37 -4.90 -15.07
N TYR A 783 -2.00 -4.90 -16.26
CA TYR A 783 -1.30 -4.67 -17.53
C TYR A 783 -0.79 -3.23 -17.66
N LEU A 784 -1.57 -2.25 -17.20
CA LEU A 784 -1.15 -0.84 -17.19
C LEU A 784 0.03 -0.63 -16.22
N GLU A 785 0.00 -1.22 -15.02
CA GLU A 785 1.13 -1.18 -14.08
C GLU A 785 2.38 -1.84 -14.68
N ARG A 786 2.22 -2.96 -15.40
CA ARG A 786 3.34 -3.63 -16.08
C ARG A 786 4.00 -2.72 -17.12
N TYR A 787 3.19 -2.08 -17.98
CA TYR A 787 3.71 -1.15 -18.97
C TYR A 787 4.37 0.08 -18.32
N PHE A 788 3.73 0.65 -17.30
CA PHE A 788 4.27 1.77 -16.51
C PHE A 788 5.66 1.44 -15.92
N ARG A 789 5.84 0.24 -15.36
CA ARG A 789 7.15 -0.18 -14.81
C ARG A 789 8.19 -0.41 -15.90
N LEU A 790 7.80 -0.89 -17.06
CA LEU A 790 8.71 -1.05 -18.20
C LEU A 790 9.18 0.31 -18.73
N ILE A 791 8.33 1.34 -18.73
CA ILE A 791 8.74 2.72 -19.06
C ILE A 791 9.80 3.21 -18.05
N ALA A 792 9.54 3.05 -16.75
CA ALA A 792 10.50 3.42 -15.71
C ALA A 792 11.83 2.64 -15.83
N PHE A 793 11.76 1.35 -16.18
CA PHE A 793 12.95 0.53 -16.37
C PHE A 793 13.74 0.92 -17.62
N ALA A 794 13.06 1.24 -18.73
CA ALA A 794 13.72 1.75 -19.94
C ALA A 794 14.44 3.08 -19.65
N ALA A 795 13.81 3.99 -18.88
CA ALA A 795 14.44 5.24 -18.44
C ALA A 795 15.65 4.99 -17.53
N TYR A 796 15.56 4.06 -16.58
CA TYR A 796 16.70 3.63 -15.75
C TYR A 796 17.86 3.12 -16.60
N LEU A 797 17.57 2.22 -17.55
CA LEU A 797 18.55 1.72 -18.50
C LEU A 797 19.08 2.79 -19.44
N GLY A 798 18.39 3.92 -19.60
CA GLY A 798 18.83 5.09 -20.36
C GLY A 798 19.74 6.03 -19.55
N SER A 799 19.68 5.98 -18.22
CA SER A 799 20.39 6.89 -17.30
C SER A 799 21.83 6.44 -16.97
N GLU A 800 22.57 7.28 -16.25
CA GLU A 800 23.92 6.96 -15.77
C GLU A 800 23.92 5.87 -14.67
N ALA A 801 22.77 5.67 -14.00
CA ALA A 801 22.64 4.72 -12.90
C ALA A 801 22.97 3.27 -13.30
N PHE A 802 22.81 2.94 -14.59
CA PHE A 802 23.13 1.61 -15.13
C PHE A 802 24.59 1.47 -15.61
N ASP A 803 25.38 2.55 -15.70
CA ASP A 803 26.71 2.51 -16.30
C ASP A 803 27.69 1.58 -15.58
N GLY A 804 27.56 1.44 -14.26
CA GLY A 804 28.34 0.48 -13.48
C GLY A 804 28.11 -0.99 -13.87
N PHE A 805 26.95 -1.32 -14.46
CA PHE A 805 26.67 -2.66 -15.01
C PHE A 805 27.31 -2.87 -16.38
N CYS A 806 27.55 -1.80 -17.14
CA CYS A 806 28.27 -1.82 -18.42
C CYS A 806 29.79 -1.63 -18.27
N GLY A 807 30.30 -1.49 -17.03
CA GLY A 807 31.72 -1.24 -16.75
C GLY A 807 32.18 0.20 -17.01
N GLN A 808 31.24 1.15 -17.11
CA GLN A 808 31.50 2.56 -17.48
C GLN A 808 31.14 3.58 -16.37
N GLY A 809 31.11 3.18 -15.09
CA GLY A 809 30.76 4.09 -13.97
C GLY A 809 31.34 3.68 -12.62
N GLU A 810 31.36 4.62 -11.66
CA GLU A 810 31.99 4.47 -10.33
C GLU A 810 31.21 3.54 -9.37
N SER A 811 29.89 3.38 -9.56
CA SER A 811 29.04 2.57 -8.69
C SER A 811 27.91 1.85 -9.46
N ARG A 812 27.58 0.62 -9.02
CA ARG A 812 26.49 -0.20 -9.57
C ARG A 812 25.17 0.10 -8.85
N MET A 813 24.43 1.09 -9.32
CA MET A 813 23.13 1.43 -8.76
C MET A 813 22.04 0.50 -9.31
N THR A 814 21.39 -0.28 -8.45
CA THR A 814 20.26 -1.15 -8.81
C THR A 814 19.00 -0.36 -9.18
N PHE A 815 18.14 -0.90 -10.04
CA PHE A 815 16.82 -0.33 -10.37
C PHE A 815 15.94 -0.15 -9.13
N LYS A 816 15.98 -1.09 -8.17
CA LYS A 816 15.23 -0.96 -6.91
C LYS A 816 15.62 0.31 -6.14
N ASN A 817 16.91 0.56 -5.95
CA ASN A 817 17.39 1.75 -5.24
C ASN A 817 17.13 3.03 -6.04
N TRP A 818 17.36 3.01 -7.35
CA TRP A 818 17.08 4.13 -8.25
C TRP A 818 15.61 4.55 -8.21
N LEU A 819 14.68 3.58 -8.21
CA LEU A 819 13.24 3.84 -8.13
C LEU A 819 12.79 4.25 -6.71
N HIS A 820 13.56 3.92 -5.67
CA HIS A 820 13.25 4.32 -4.29
C HIS A 820 13.55 5.80 -4.05
N GLN A 821 14.52 6.35 -4.76
CA GLN A 821 14.87 7.78 -4.74
C GLN A 821 13.86 8.67 -5.51
N ARG A 822 12.78 8.09 -6.05
CA ARG A 822 11.76 8.77 -6.87
C ARG A 822 10.35 8.54 -6.32
N PRO A 823 9.99 9.18 -5.20
CA PRO A 823 8.69 9.00 -4.55
C PRO A 823 7.51 9.34 -5.47
N GLU A 824 7.67 10.28 -6.40
CA GLU A 824 6.67 10.68 -7.41
C GLU A 824 6.25 9.51 -8.32
N VAL A 825 7.22 8.67 -8.73
CA VAL A 825 6.95 7.48 -9.56
C VAL A 825 6.23 6.40 -8.73
N GLN A 826 6.54 6.28 -7.44
CA GLN A 826 5.84 5.35 -6.54
C GLN A 826 4.40 5.80 -6.29
N ALA A 827 4.15 7.09 -6.10
CA ALA A 827 2.82 7.65 -5.90
C ALA A 827 1.91 7.41 -7.12
N MET A 828 2.42 7.65 -8.33
CA MET A 828 1.71 7.33 -9.57
C MET A 828 1.39 5.83 -9.71
N LYS A 829 2.30 4.95 -9.30
CA LYS A 829 2.02 3.51 -9.26
C LYS A 829 0.88 3.16 -8.31
N TRP A 830 0.83 3.81 -7.15
CA TRP A 830 -0.25 3.60 -6.18
C TRP A 830 -1.60 4.09 -6.69
N SER A 831 -1.63 5.18 -7.47
CA SER A 831 -2.88 5.69 -8.06
C SER A 831 -3.54 4.69 -9.02
N ILE A 832 -2.74 3.96 -9.83
CA ILE A 832 -3.22 2.85 -10.69
C ILE A 832 -3.98 1.80 -9.87
N ARG A 833 -3.52 1.50 -8.65
CA ARG A 833 -4.10 0.46 -7.79
C ARG A 833 -5.29 0.92 -6.97
N LEU A 834 -5.24 2.16 -6.46
CA LEU A 834 -6.27 2.69 -5.56
C LEU A 834 -7.52 3.12 -6.33
N ARG A 835 -7.35 3.71 -7.52
CA ARG A 835 -8.46 4.23 -8.33
C ARG A 835 -8.30 3.88 -9.82
N PRO A 836 -8.25 2.58 -10.19
CA PRO A 836 -8.05 2.15 -11.58
C PRO A 836 -9.11 2.71 -12.53
N GLY A 837 -10.36 2.85 -12.07
CA GLY A 837 -11.48 3.34 -12.89
C GLY A 837 -11.21 4.67 -13.60
N ARG A 838 -10.44 5.57 -12.97
CA ARG A 838 -10.10 6.89 -13.53
C ARG A 838 -9.28 6.82 -14.83
N PHE A 839 -8.55 5.74 -15.07
CA PHE A 839 -7.73 5.56 -16.28
C PHE A 839 -8.47 4.80 -17.38
N PHE A 840 -9.57 4.13 -17.04
CA PHE A 840 -10.32 3.27 -17.96
C PHE A 840 -11.68 3.88 -18.38
N ALA A 841 -12.19 4.86 -17.63
CA ALA A 841 -13.40 5.61 -17.98
C ALA A 841 -13.25 6.39 -19.30
N VAL A 842 -14.37 6.64 -19.98
CA VAL A 842 -14.43 7.47 -21.19
C VAL A 842 -14.58 8.92 -20.73
N PRO A 843 -13.65 9.84 -21.06
CA PRO A 843 -13.89 11.28 -20.88
C PRO A 843 -15.20 11.66 -21.57
N GLU A 844 -16.06 12.39 -20.86
CA GLU A 844 -17.42 12.73 -21.29
C GLU A 844 -17.43 13.49 -22.64
N GLU A 845 -16.33 14.19 -22.97
CA GLU A 845 -16.16 14.95 -24.20
C GLU A 845 -15.97 14.09 -25.48
N LEU A 846 -15.57 12.82 -25.38
CA LEU A 846 -15.47 11.93 -26.55
C LEU A 846 -16.84 11.46 -27.08
N ARG A 847 -17.95 11.88 -26.46
CA ARG A 847 -19.32 11.60 -26.92
C ARG A 847 -19.94 12.73 -27.74
N ALA A 848 -19.37 13.93 -27.74
CA ALA A 848 -19.93 15.08 -28.48
C ALA A 848 -19.17 15.30 -29.80
N PRO A 849 -19.86 15.38 -30.96
CA PRO A 849 -19.24 15.87 -32.19
C PRO A 849 -19.05 17.38 -32.06
N HIS A 850 -17.80 17.85 -31.99
CA HIS A 850 -17.50 19.28 -32.13
C HIS A 850 -17.37 19.63 -33.62
N GLU A 851 -18.30 20.43 -34.12
CA GLU A 851 -18.13 21.14 -35.40
C GLU A 851 -17.08 22.25 -35.21
N SER A 852 -15.83 22.00 -35.61
CA SER A 852 -14.77 23.01 -35.60
C SER A 852 -14.76 23.82 -36.90
N GLN A 853 -14.84 25.15 -36.80
CA GLN A 853 -14.63 26.07 -37.92
C GLN A 853 -13.19 25.95 -38.44
N HIS A 854 -12.99 26.17 -39.74
CA HIS A 854 -11.75 25.90 -40.50
C HIS A 854 -10.43 26.49 -39.92
N GLY A 855 -10.49 27.42 -38.97
CA GLY A 855 -9.31 27.99 -38.27
C GLY A 855 -8.72 27.09 -37.17
N ASP A 856 -9.56 26.32 -36.45
CA ASP A 856 -9.13 25.48 -35.33
C ASP A 856 -8.41 24.20 -35.81
N ALA A 857 -8.78 23.68 -36.98
CA ALA A 857 -8.18 22.45 -37.53
C ALA A 857 -6.68 22.60 -37.84
N VAL A 858 -6.22 23.79 -38.26
CA VAL A 858 -4.80 24.07 -38.53
C VAL A 858 -4.02 24.17 -37.22
N MET A 859 -4.60 24.79 -36.20
CA MET A 859 -4.00 24.97 -34.88
C MET A 859 -3.87 23.62 -34.17
N ASP A 860 -4.93 22.82 -34.21
CA ASP A 860 -4.94 21.45 -33.72
C ASP A 860 -3.93 20.58 -34.46
N SER A 861 -3.81 20.71 -35.78
CA SER A 861 -2.80 19.97 -36.56
C SER A 861 -1.38 20.30 -36.09
N ILE A 862 -1.09 21.56 -35.76
CA ILE A 862 0.23 22.00 -35.31
C ILE A 862 0.51 21.50 -33.89
N VAL A 863 -0.43 21.68 -32.97
CA VAL A 863 -0.34 21.14 -31.60
C VAL A 863 -0.21 19.61 -31.62
N ASN A 864 -0.87 18.93 -32.57
CA ASN A 864 -0.76 17.49 -32.76
C ASN A 864 0.51 17.03 -33.48
N SER A 865 1.30 17.95 -34.05
CA SER A 865 2.58 17.67 -34.70
C SER A 865 3.81 17.91 -33.81
N ARG A 866 3.61 18.51 -32.63
CA ARG A 866 4.67 18.71 -31.62
C ARG A 866 5.31 17.41 -31.18
N ASN A 867 6.63 17.41 -31.07
CA ASN A 867 7.47 16.25 -30.73
C ASN A 867 8.48 16.53 -29.60
N GLY A 868 8.29 17.61 -28.84
CA GLY A 868 9.13 17.94 -27.69
C GLY A 868 9.02 16.93 -26.56
N SER A 869 10.06 16.89 -25.72
CA SER A 869 10.16 15.95 -24.59
C SER A 869 9.16 16.25 -23.46
N VAL A 870 8.84 17.53 -23.25
CA VAL A 870 7.83 18.06 -22.34
C VAL A 870 6.67 18.68 -23.13
N LEU A 871 6.98 19.54 -24.11
CA LEU A 871 6.01 20.13 -25.06
C LEU A 871 5.73 19.17 -26.22
N GLY A 872 5.09 18.05 -25.89
CA GLY A 872 4.76 16.99 -26.86
C GLY A 872 3.41 17.18 -27.54
N LYS A 873 3.05 16.21 -28.38
CA LYS A 873 1.77 16.12 -29.08
C LYS A 873 0.57 16.38 -28.17
N GLY A 874 -0.32 17.29 -28.58
CA GLY A 874 -1.53 17.64 -27.81
C GLY A 874 -1.30 18.62 -26.66
N SER A 875 -0.06 19.07 -26.44
CA SER A 875 0.28 20.01 -25.36
C SER A 875 0.23 21.45 -25.85
N ILE A 876 -0.30 22.34 -25.02
CA ILE A 876 -0.38 23.78 -25.29
C ILE A 876 0.37 24.57 -24.21
N LEU A 877 0.88 25.74 -24.59
CA LEU A 877 1.36 26.75 -23.67
C LEU A 877 0.28 27.81 -23.53
N LYS A 878 -0.31 27.88 -22.34
CA LYS A 878 -1.38 28.81 -22.02
C LYS A 878 -0.87 29.91 -21.11
N MET A 879 -1.19 31.16 -21.45
CA MET A 879 -0.88 32.33 -20.64
C MET A 879 -1.49 32.17 -19.24
N TYR A 880 -0.71 32.47 -18.20
CA TYR A 880 -1.16 32.33 -16.81
C TYR A 880 -2.22 33.38 -16.43
N PHE A 881 -2.23 34.52 -17.13
CA PHE A 881 -3.18 35.61 -16.97
C PHE A 881 -4.46 35.36 -17.77
N PHE A 882 -5.62 35.68 -17.18
CA PHE A 882 -6.91 35.57 -17.84
C PHE A 882 -7.88 36.70 -17.44
N PRO A 883 -8.85 37.05 -18.31
CA PRO A 883 -9.82 38.10 -18.02
C PRO A 883 -10.66 37.79 -16.77
N GLY A 884 -10.78 38.76 -15.85
CA GLY A 884 -11.54 38.61 -14.60
C GLY A 884 -10.71 38.18 -13.39
N GLN A 885 -9.39 38.01 -13.54
CA GLN A 885 -8.47 37.80 -12.42
C GLN A 885 -8.48 39.05 -11.51
N ARG A 886 -8.95 38.90 -10.26
CA ARG A 886 -9.09 40.02 -9.32
C ARG A 886 -7.71 40.54 -8.89
N THR A 887 -7.41 41.80 -9.14
CA THR A 887 -6.31 42.51 -8.49
C THR A 887 -6.68 42.77 -7.02
N SER A 888 -5.73 42.62 -6.08
CA SER A 888 -6.04 42.64 -4.65
C SER A 888 -6.60 44.00 -4.18
N SER A 889 -7.31 44.00 -3.05
CA SER A 889 -7.92 45.21 -2.45
C SER A 889 -6.99 46.06 -1.59
N HIS A 890 -5.71 45.67 -1.36
CA HIS A 890 -4.85 46.35 -0.37
C HIS A 890 -3.41 46.67 -0.83
N ILE A 891 -2.80 45.85 -1.70
CA ILE A 891 -1.49 46.14 -2.33
C ILE A 891 -1.68 45.99 -3.84
N GLN A 892 -1.59 47.10 -4.58
CA GLN A 892 -1.69 47.13 -6.02
C GLN A 892 -0.28 47.16 -6.61
N ILE A 893 0.10 46.04 -7.24
CA ILE A 893 1.31 45.90 -8.05
C ILE A 893 0.80 45.54 -9.44
N ASP A 894 1.01 46.42 -10.41
CA ASP A 894 0.30 46.43 -11.70
C ASP A 894 0.58 45.21 -12.59
N SER A 895 1.45 44.29 -12.14
CA SER A 895 1.71 43.00 -12.80
C SER A 895 1.96 41.81 -11.87
N ALA A 896 1.53 41.91 -10.60
CA ALA A 896 1.51 40.80 -9.65
C ALA A 896 0.09 40.60 -9.08
N PRO A 897 -0.67 39.61 -9.58
CA PRO A 897 -2.05 39.39 -9.14
C PRO A 897 -2.10 38.76 -7.73
N HIS A 898 -3.21 38.96 -7.03
CA HIS A 898 -3.52 38.35 -5.72
C HIS A 898 -2.44 38.52 -4.64
N VAL A 899 -1.74 39.66 -4.62
CA VAL A 899 -0.78 39.97 -3.55
C VAL A 899 -1.53 40.19 -2.24
N TYR A 900 -1.15 39.44 -1.21
CA TYR A 900 -1.70 39.55 0.14
C TYR A 900 -0.57 39.49 1.15
N LYS A 901 -0.61 40.39 2.14
CA LYS A 901 0.32 40.41 3.28
C LYS A 901 -0.40 39.86 4.50
N VAL A 902 0.24 38.94 5.21
CA VAL A 902 -0.28 38.42 6.48
C VAL A 902 -0.08 39.46 7.57
N ASP A 903 -1.16 39.82 8.26
CA ASP A 903 -1.11 40.86 9.30
C ASP A 903 -0.14 40.49 10.44
N GLY A 904 0.77 41.43 10.74
CA GLY A 904 1.77 41.29 11.80
C GLY A 904 2.96 40.39 11.47
N PHE A 905 3.05 39.82 10.26
CA PHE A 905 4.16 38.97 9.85
C PHE A 905 4.78 39.44 8.51
N PRO A 906 6.10 39.24 8.30
CA PRO A 906 6.76 39.52 7.03
C PRO A 906 6.51 38.38 6.02
N VAL A 907 5.25 37.93 5.91
CA VAL A 907 4.83 36.83 5.03
C VAL A 907 3.83 37.36 4.02
N TYR A 908 4.07 37.05 2.76
CA TYR A 908 3.29 37.51 1.63
C TYR A 908 2.92 36.31 0.75
N SER A 909 1.72 36.33 0.17
CA SER A 909 1.32 35.42 -0.91
C SER A 909 1.02 36.23 -2.15
N MET A 910 1.30 35.67 -3.33
CA MET A 910 0.93 36.26 -4.61
C MET A 910 0.67 35.15 -5.62
N ALA A 911 -0.16 35.43 -6.62
CA ALA A 911 -0.23 34.59 -7.82
C ALA A 911 0.99 34.88 -8.72
N THR A 912 1.24 34.02 -9.71
CA THR A 912 2.41 34.12 -10.60
C THR A 912 2.51 35.51 -11.23
N PRO A 913 3.57 36.30 -10.94
CA PRO A 913 3.75 37.63 -11.52
C PRO A 913 4.45 37.57 -12.90
N THR A 914 4.39 38.65 -13.67
CA THR A 914 5.35 38.89 -14.76
C THR A 914 6.75 39.17 -14.19
N ILE A 915 7.78 39.21 -15.04
CA ILE A 915 9.12 39.63 -14.61
C ILE A 915 9.09 41.04 -14.02
N ASP A 916 8.36 41.98 -14.64
CA ASP A 916 8.24 43.35 -14.14
C ASP A 916 7.44 43.42 -12.83
N GLY A 917 6.37 42.64 -12.69
CA GLY A 917 5.62 42.53 -11.44
C GLY A 917 6.46 41.93 -10.31
N ALA A 918 7.34 40.97 -10.61
CA ALA A 918 8.30 40.45 -9.64
C ALA A 918 9.32 41.52 -9.22
N LYS A 919 9.83 42.33 -10.15
CA LYS A 919 10.73 43.47 -9.85
C LYS A 919 10.05 44.49 -8.94
N GLU A 920 8.82 44.86 -9.26
CA GLU A 920 8.03 45.81 -8.48
C GLU A 920 7.75 45.30 -7.07
N MET A 921 7.37 44.01 -6.92
CA MET A 921 7.20 43.38 -5.61
C MET A 921 8.49 43.37 -4.79
N LEU A 922 9.63 43.01 -5.40
CA LEU A 922 10.92 43.00 -4.70
C LEU A 922 11.38 44.42 -4.29
N ALA A 923 11.05 45.43 -5.10
CA ALA A 923 11.31 46.83 -4.78
C ALA A 923 10.45 47.32 -3.62
N ASP A 924 9.15 46.95 -3.60
CA ASP A 924 8.21 47.24 -2.50
C ASP A 924 8.68 46.62 -1.17
N LEU A 925 9.18 45.38 -1.22
CA LEU A 925 9.78 44.69 -0.07
C LEU A 925 11.14 45.23 0.36
N GLY A 926 11.71 46.19 -0.36
CA GLY A 926 13.02 46.78 -0.05
C GLY A 926 14.18 45.79 -0.21
N ALA A 927 14.07 44.86 -1.16
CA ALA A 927 15.11 43.88 -1.46
C ALA A 927 16.31 44.47 -2.22
N LYS A 928 16.25 45.75 -2.61
CA LYS A 928 17.33 46.49 -3.27
C LYS A 928 17.77 47.67 -2.38
N PRO A 929 19.09 47.88 -2.17
CA PRO A 929 19.57 48.96 -1.32
C PRO A 929 19.25 50.33 -1.95
N LYS A 930 18.64 51.23 -1.17
CA LYS A 930 18.24 52.58 -1.63
C LYS A 930 19.37 53.62 -1.53
N ALA A 931 20.47 53.32 -0.82
CA ALA A 931 21.65 54.17 -0.63
C ALA A 931 22.88 53.30 -0.27
N GLU A 932 24.11 53.80 -0.43
CA GLU A 932 25.37 53.06 -0.16
C GLU A 932 25.49 52.52 1.29
N ASN A 933 24.67 52.99 2.23
CA ASN A 933 24.66 52.57 3.64
C ASN A 933 23.35 51.87 4.11
N SER A 934 22.41 51.50 3.22
CA SER A 934 21.18 50.80 3.64
C SER A 934 21.25 49.29 3.36
N VAL A 935 20.91 48.48 4.37
CA VAL A 935 20.90 47.02 4.27
C VAL A 935 19.64 46.59 3.52
N ALA A 936 19.82 45.88 2.39
CA ALA A 936 18.73 45.33 1.61
C ALA A 936 18.05 44.16 2.36
N HIS A 937 16.72 44.14 2.41
CA HIS A 937 15.98 43.05 3.04
C HIS A 937 16.17 41.75 2.24
N LYS A 938 16.51 40.66 2.93
CA LYS A 938 16.58 39.34 2.30
C LYS A 938 15.15 38.83 2.07
N VAL A 939 14.78 38.58 0.82
CA VAL A 939 13.46 38.01 0.46
C VAL A 939 13.63 36.56 0.04
N ILE A 940 12.87 35.66 0.67
CA ILE A 940 12.82 34.24 0.30
C ILE A 940 11.54 34.02 -0.49
N LEU A 941 11.66 33.76 -1.79
CA LEU A 941 10.55 33.42 -2.66
C LEU A 941 10.42 31.90 -2.73
N THR A 942 9.31 31.38 -2.20
CA THR A 942 8.98 29.96 -2.28
C THR A 942 7.87 29.74 -3.29
N ASP A 943 8.20 29.05 -4.37
CA ASP A 943 7.28 28.72 -5.45
C ASP A 943 6.57 27.41 -5.15
N LEU A 944 5.25 27.48 -4.94
CA LEU A 944 4.43 26.36 -4.50
C LEU A 944 3.83 25.53 -5.65
N ARG A 945 4.17 25.84 -6.90
CA ARG A 945 3.51 25.25 -8.08
C ARG A 945 4.03 23.85 -8.39
N GLU A 946 3.10 22.95 -8.71
CA GLU A 946 3.39 21.62 -9.26
C GLU A 946 3.51 21.63 -10.78
N GLU A 947 2.88 22.60 -11.45
CA GLU A 947 2.93 22.74 -12.89
C GLU A 947 4.23 23.41 -13.36
N ALA A 948 4.77 22.93 -14.49
CA ALA A 948 5.88 23.59 -15.16
C ALA A 948 5.42 24.94 -15.76
N VAL A 949 6.20 25.98 -15.53
CA VAL A 949 5.98 27.33 -16.04
C VAL A 949 7.23 27.83 -16.78
N VAL A 950 7.02 28.59 -17.85
CA VAL A 950 8.07 29.25 -18.62
C VAL A 950 7.70 30.71 -18.83
N TYR A 951 8.68 31.60 -18.81
CA TYR A 951 8.51 33.01 -19.14
C TYR A 951 8.88 33.24 -20.60
N ILE A 952 7.99 33.84 -21.38
CA ILE A 952 8.20 34.25 -22.77
C ILE A 952 7.91 35.75 -22.84
N ASN A 953 8.88 36.56 -23.30
CA ASN A 953 8.76 38.02 -23.34
C ASN A 953 8.35 38.61 -21.99
N GLY A 954 8.89 38.07 -20.89
CA GLY A 954 8.56 38.50 -19.52
C GLY A 954 7.19 38.04 -18.98
N THR A 955 6.40 37.33 -19.79
CA THR A 955 5.07 36.83 -19.44
C THR A 955 5.09 35.33 -19.11
N PRO A 956 4.48 34.87 -18.01
CA PRO A 956 4.42 33.46 -17.64
C PRO A 956 3.38 32.67 -18.44
N PHE A 957 3.79 31.49 -18.93
CA PHE A 957 2.96 30.49 -19.60
C PHE A 957 3.05 29.16 -18.86
N THR A 958 1.93 28.47 -18.71
CA THR A 958 1.84 27.14 -18.10
C THR A 958 1.52 26.08 -19.14
N LEU A 959 2.08 24.88 -18.93
CA LEU A 959 1.79 23.71 -19.75
C LEU A 959 0.37 23.18 -19.47
N ARG A 960 -0.42 22.97 -20.53
CA ARG A 960 -1.78 22.41 -20.50
C ARG A 960 -1.98 21.41 -21.64
N GLU A 961 -3.10 20.69 -21.61
CA GLU A 961 -3.51 19.81 -22.71
C GLU A 961 -4.60 20.48 -23.54
N LEU A 962 -4.55 20.29 -24.86
CA LEU A 962 -5.48 20.91 -25.80
C LEU A 962 -6.94 20.52 -25.51
N ASN A 963 -7.19 19.26 -25.15
CA ASN A 963 -8.52 18.75 -24.79
C ASN A 963 -8.97 19.15 -23.38
N LYS A 964 -8.06 19.67 -22.55
CA LYS A 964 -8.31 20.11 -21.16
C LYS A 964 -7.55 21.40 -20.87
N PRO A 965 -7.87 22.50 -21.59
CA PRO A 965 -7.03 23.70 -21.57
C PRO A 965 -7.16 24.52 -20.27
N VAL A 966 -8.15 24.18 -19.43
CA VAL A 966 -8.38 24.82 -18.12
C VAL A 966 -7.92 23.92 -16.96
N ASP A 967 -7.92 22.59 -17.12
CA ASP A 967 -7.51 21.67 -16.05
C ASP A 967 -6.01 21.75 -15.79
N THR A 968 -5.62 21.76 -14.51
CA THR A 968 -4.22 21.64 -14.10
C THR A 968 -3.66 20.24 -14.39
N LEU A 969 -2.46 20.17 -14.96
CA LEU A 969 -1.68 18.93 -15.08
C LEU A 969 -1.16 18.52 -13.70
N LYS A 970 -1.79 17.51 -13.09
CA LYS A 970 -1.51 17.08 -11.71
C LYS A 970 -0.39 16.04 -11.67
N HIS A 971 0.67 16.29 -10.91
CA HIS A 971 1.77 15.35 -10.69
C HIS A 971 1.79 14.91 -9.23
N VAL A 972 1.23 13.73 -8.94
CA VAL A 972 1.12 13.24 -7.56
C VAL A 972 2.52 13.03 -6.97
N GLY A 973 2.89 13.86 -5.98
CA GLY A 973 4.13 13.72 -5.20
C GLY A 973 5.39 14.24 -5.87
N ILE A 974 5.29 15.09 -6.91
CA ILE A 974 6.46 15.69 -7.57
C ILE A 974 7.27 16.60 -6.63
N THR A 975 8.59 16.59 -6.77
CA THR A 975 9.52 17.40 -5.96
C THR A 975 9.98 18.65 -6.73
N GLY A 976 10.41 19.69 -6.01
CA GLY A 976 10.85 20.96 -6.62
C GLY A 976 11.92 20.80 -7.70
N PRO A 977 13.03 20.08 -7.45
CA PRO A 977 14.08 19.88 -8.44
C PRO A 977 13.59 19.18 -9.71
N VAL A 978 12.62 18.26 -9.59
CA VAL A 978 12.04 17.58 -10.75
C VAL A 978 11.21 18.53 -11.60
N VAL A 979 10.50 19.48 -10.98
CA VAL A 979 9.75 20.51 -11.71
C VAL A 979 10.70 21.49 -12.39
N GLU A 980 11.75 21.96 -11.72
CA GLU A 980 12.76 22.86 -12.30
C GLU A 980 13.40 22.23 -13.55
N HIS A 981 13.76 20.94 -13.46
CA HIS A 981 14.30 20.19 -14.59
C HIS A 981 13.29 20.03 -15.74
N MET A 982 12.00 19.85 -15.44
CA MET A 982 10.95 19.86 -16.47
C MET A 982 10.81 21.24 -17.13
N GLU A 983 11.01 22.33 -16.40
CA GLU A 983 10.96 23.70 -16.93
C GLU A 983 12.15 23.99 -17.85
N GLU A 984 13.35 23.49 -17.53
CA GLU A 984 14.53 23.57 -18.39
C GLU A 984 14.31 22.85 -19.73
N ARG A 985 13.81 21.62 -19.69
CA ARG A 985 13.49 20.85 -20.89
C ARG A 985 12.34 21.46 -21.69
N LEU A 986 11.35 22.04 -21.02
CA LEU A 986 10.27 22.77 -21.66
C LEU A 986 10.82 23.99 -22.44
N LYS A 987 11.77 24.73 -21.85
CA LYS A 987 12.48 25.81 -22.53
C LYS A 987 13.24 25.30 -23.75
N GLU A 988 13.94 24.17 -23.66
CA GLU A 988 14.65 23.58 -24.80
C GLU A 988 13.70 23.19 -25.95
N ASP A 989 12.56 22.58 -25.63
CA ASP A 989 11.53 22.24 -26.62
C ASP A 989 10.98 23.48 -27.33
N ILE A 990 10.72 24.56 -26.58
CA ILE A 990 10.28 25.86 -27.12
C ILE A 990 11.31 26.41 -28.09
N LEU A 991 12.58 26.48 -27.67
CA LEU A 991 13.68 26.98 -28.50
C LEU A 991 13.86 26.11 -29.76
N SER A 992 13.63 24.80 -29.64
CA SER A 992 13.61 23.90 -30.79
C SER A 992 12.47 24.23 -31.76
N GLU A 993 11.22 24.33 -31.28
CA GLU A 993 10.05 24.65 -32.11
C GLU A 993 10.25 26.00 -32.82
N VAL A 994 10.71 27.03 -32.11
CA VAL A 994 11.00 28.38 -32.63
C VAL A 994 12.07 28.36 -33.73
N ARG A 995 13.13 27.56 -33.58
CA ARG A 995 14.16 27.40 -34.62
C ARG A 995 13.60 26.78 -35.90
N HIS A 996 12.71 25.80 -35.77
CA HIS A 996 12.10 25.12 -36.92
C HIS A 996 11.03 25.98 -37.63
N SER A 997 10.32 26.82 -36.88
CA SER A 997 9.21 27.64 -37.38
C SER A 997 9.63 29.03 -37.89
N GLY A 998 10.93 29.34 -37.89
CA GLY A 998 11.46 30.63 -38.33
C GLY A 998 11.17 31.77 -37.36
N GLY A 999 11.21 31.50 -36.06
CA GLY A 999 11.05 32.53 -35.01
C GLY A 999 9.63 32.70 -34.47
N ARG A 1000 8.65 31.89 -34.91
CA ARG A 1000 7.23 32.03 -34.54
C ARG A 1000 6.70 30.82 -33.79
N MET A 1001 5.96 31.01 -32.70
CA MET A 1001 5.37 29.90 -31.95
C MET A 1001 3.90 30.13 -31.67
N LEU A 1002 3.15 29.02 -31.61
CA LEU A 1002 1.74 29.03 -31.24
C LEU A 1002 1.56 28.99 -29.71
N LEU A 1003 1.04 30.09 -29.16
CA LEU A 1003 0.70 30.28 -27.75
C LEU A 1003 -0.82 30.36 -27.57
N HIS A 1004 -1.31 30.23 -26.34
CA HIS A 1004 -2.75 30.23 -26.04
C HIS A 1004 -3.07 31.20 -24.91
N ARG A 1005 -4.25 31.83 -24.95
CA ARG A 1005 -4.76 32.72 -23.89
C ARG A 1005 -6.26 32.51 -23.70
N GLU A 1006 -6.78 32.91 -22.55
CA GLU A 1006 -8.22 33.00 -22.34
C GLU A 1006 -8.78 34.31 -22.88
N GLU A 1007 -9.85 34.24 -23.66
CA GLU A 1007 -10.63 35.39 -24.05
C GLU A 1007 -12.06 35.24 -23.51
N HIS A 1008 -12.53 36.27 -22.81
CA HIS A 1008 -13.91 36.29 -22.31
C HIS A 1008 -14.82 36.83 -23.40
N SER A 1009 -15.83 36.06 -23.78
CA SER A 1009 -16.87 36.51 -24.70
C SER A 1009 -18.00 37.19 -23.91
N PRO A 1010 -18.14 38.53 -23.95
CA PRO A 1010 -19.17 39.24 -23.21
C PRO A 1010 -20.59 38.92 -23.72
N THR A 1011 -20.73 38.36 -24.93
CA THR A 1011 -22.03 37.97 -25.51
C THR A 1011 -22.51 36.60 -25.04
N LEU A 1012 -21.59 35.67 -24.73
CA LEU A 1012 -21.90 34.31 -24.26
C LEU A 1012 -21.69 34.14 -22.75
N ASN A 1013 -21.12 35.15 -22.08
CA ASN A 1013 -20.68 35.09 -20.68
C ASN A 1013 -19.82 33.83 -20.39
N GLN A 1014 -19.02 33.43 -21.36
CA GLN A 1014 -18.19 32.23 -21.33
C GLN A 1014 -16.76 32.61 -21.73
N ALA A 1015 -15.78 32.06 -21.01
CA ALA A 1015 -14.37 32.16 -21.38
C ALA A 1015 -14.00 31.00 -22.32
N SER A 1016 -13.30 31.29 -23.41
CA SER A 1016 -12.74 30.29 -24.31
C SER A 1016 -11.22 30.45 -24.40
N VAL A 1017 -10.52 29.34 -24.63
CA VAL A 1017 -9.07 29.35 -24.84
C VAL A 1017 -8.80 29.46 -26.34
N VAL A 1018 -8.11 30.52 -26.75
CA VAL A 1018 -7.78 30.79 -28.16
C VAL A 1018 -6.28 30.76 -28.37
N GLY A 1019 -5.85 30.22 -29.52
CA GLY A 1019 -4.45 30.21 -29.92
C GLY A 1019 -4.07 31.44 -30.75
N TYR A 1020 -2.84 31.93 -30.58
CA TYR A 1020 -2.29 33.06 -31.34
C TYR A 1020 -0.79 32.86 -31.62
N TRP A 1021 -0.31 33.43 -32.72
CA TRP A 1021 1.10 33.36 -33.12
C TRP A 1021 1.90 34.50 -32.51
N GLU A 1022 3.04 34.17 -31.90
CA GLU A 1022 3.96 35.12 -31.30
C GLU A 1022 5.37 34.95 -31.91
N ASN A 1023 6.09 36.07 -32.09
CA ASN A 1023 7.51 36.01 -32.44
C ASN A 1023 8.32 35.87 -31.15
N ILE A 1024 9.19 34.86 -31.08
CA ILE A 1024 9.97 34.55 -29.88
C ILE A 1024 11.46 34.53 -30.26
N LEU A 1025 12.28 35.31 -29.55
CA LEU A 1025 13.74 35.20 -29.64
C LEU A 1025 14.26 34.26 -28.55
N ALA A 1026 15.46 33.72 -28.76
CA ALA A 1026 16.04 32.76 -27.81
C ALA A 1026 16.27 33.36 -26.41
N ASP A 1027 16.64 34.64 -26.33
CA ASP A 1027 16.91 35.36 -25.08
C ASP A 1027 15.62 35.69 -24.29
N ASP A 1028 14.46 35.62 -24.95
CA ASP A 1028 13.16 35.95 -24.37
C ASP A 1028 12.51 34.79 -23.62
N VAL A 1029 13.06 33.58 -23.73
CA VAL A 1029 12.55 32.36 -23.07
C VAL A 1029 13.37 32.06 -21.81
N LYS A 1030 12.75 32.17 -20.63
CA LYS A 1030 13.42 31.95 -19.34
C LYS A 1030 12.64 31.00 -18.44
N THR A 1031 13.33 30.14 -17.71
CA THR A 1031 12.73 29.37 -16.61
C THR A 1031 12.52 30.27 -15.38
N PRO A 1032 11.62 29.94 -14.45
CA PRO A 1032 11.49 30.66 -13.19
C PRO A 1032 12.82 30.79 -12.44
N ALA A 1033 13.61 29.71 -12.36
CA ALA A 1033 14.93 29.72 -11.73
C ALA A 1033 15.88 30.74 -12.39
N GLU A 1034 15.92 30.80 -13.73
CA GLU A 1034 16.72 31.80 -14.46
C GLU A 1034 16.23 33.23 -14.24
N VAL A 1035 14.90 33.45 -14.18
CA VAL A 1035 14.34 34.77 -13.89
C VAL A 1035 14.80 35.26 -12.52
N TYR A 1036 14.65 34.45 -11.48
CA TYR A 1036 15.04 34.87 -10.13
C TYR A 1036 16.55 34.86 -9.90
N ALA A 1037 17.33 34.06 -10.64
CA ALA A 1037 18.78 34.18 -10.67
C ALA A 1037 19.22 35.52 -11.29
N ALA A 1038 18.64 35.91 -12.44
CA ALA A 1038 18.93 37.19 -13.07
C ALA A 1038 18.55 38.39 -12.17
N LEU A 1039 17.42 38.30 -11.46
CA LEU A 1039 17.04 39.32 -10.48
C LEU A 1039 18.05 39.41 -9.32
N LYS A 1040 18.60 38.29 -8.85
CA LYS A 1040 19.67 38.30 -7.86
C LYS A 1040 20.92 39.01 -8.40
N ASP A 1041 21.29 38.74 -9.66
CA ASP A 1041 22.43 39.38 -10.33
C ASP A 1041 22.21 40.88 -10.59
N GLU A 1042 20.95 41.32 -10.77
CA GLU A 1042 20.55 42.74 -10.84
C GLU A 1042 20.66 43.49 -9.49
N GLY A 1043 21.13 42.81 -8.43
CA GLY A 1043 21.42 43.37 -7.11
C GLY A 1043 20.27 43.27 -6.10
N TYR A 1044 19.25 42.44 -6.36
CA TYR A 1044 18.21 42.15 -5.38
C TYR A 1044 18.66 41.05 -4.40
N ASN A 1045 18.48 41.27 -3.10
CA ASN A 1045 18.80 40.31 -2.05
C ASN A 1045 17.70 39.23 -1.95
N ILE A 1046 17.71 38.27 -2.88
CA ILE A 1046 16.65 37.25 -2.98
C ILE A 1046 17.20 35.81 -2.97
N THR A 1047 16.36 34.89 -2.50
CA THR A 1047 16.57 33.45 -2.58
C THR A 1047 15.31 32.80 -3.14
N TYR A 1048 15.43 32.14 -4.30
CA TYR A 1048 14.35 31.37 -4.90
C TYR A 1048 14.42 29.91 -4.46
N ARG A 1049 13.26 29.29 -4.19
CA ARG A 1049 13.12 27.86 -3.89
C ARG A 1049 11.84 27.32 -4.48
N ARG A 1050 11.86 26.10 -5.01
CA ARG A 1050 10.68 25.38 -5.52
C ARG A 1050 10.22 24.30 -4.54
N ILE A 1051 8.98 24.40 -4.04
CA ILE A 1051 8.37 23.43 -3.10
C ILE A 1051 6.91 23.18 -3.53
N PRO A 1052 6.64 22.20 -4.41
CA PRO A 1052 5.30 21.99 -4.95
C PRO A 1052 4.27 21.60 -3.87
N LEU A 1053 3.26 22.45 -3.63
CA LEU A 1053 2.23 22.27 -2.61
C LEU A 1053 0.88 22.84 -3.10
N THR A 1054 0.11 22.06 -3.85
CA THR A 1054 -1.20 22.49 -4.39
C THR A 1054 -2.40 22.08 -3.54
N ARG A 1055 -3.58 22.68 -3.83
CA ARG A 1055 -4.86 22.39 -3.16
C ARG A 1055 -5.40 20.98 -3.47
N GLU A 1056 -4.95 20.36 -4.56
CA GLU A 1056 -5.45 19.05 -5.01
C GLU A 1056 -4.55 17.90 -4.57
N ARG A 1057 -3.28 18.19 -4.26
CA ARG A 1057 -2.29 17.24 -3.72
C ARG A 1057 -2.61 16.86 -2.29
N GLU A 1058 -2.39 15.58 -1.99
CA GLU A 1058 -2.36 15.10 -0.61
C GLU A 1058 -1.10 15.62 0.08
N ALA A 1059 -1.27 16.38 1.17
CA ALA A 1059 -0.16 16.87 1.96
C ALA A 1059 0.62 15.71 2.60
N LEU A 1060 1.95 15.77 2.54
CA LEU A 1060 2.86 14.82 3.18
C LEU A 1060 3.67 15.50 4.28
N ALA A 1061 4.13 14.72 5.27
CA ALA A 1061 4.99 15.26 6.33
C ALA A 1061 6.32 15.81 5.77
N SER A 1062 6.87 15.21 4.72
CA SER A 1062 8.07 15.70 4.02
C SER A 1062 7.88 17.08 3.37
N ASP A 1063 6.65 17.44 3.00
CA ASP A 1063 6.36 18.74 2.40
C ASP A 1063 6.53 19.86 3.45
N VAL A 1064 6.22 19.56 4.71
CA VAL A 1064 6.40 20.46 5.85
C VAL A 1064 7.88 20.62 6.18
N ASP A 1065 8.66 19.53 6.16
CA ASP A 1065 10.12 19.57 6.34
C ASP A 1065 10.77 20.50 5.31
N ALA A 1066 10.38 20.39 4.03
CA ALA A 1066 10.92 21.23 2.96
C ALA A 1066 10.71 22.74 3.23
N ILE A 1067 9.53 23.13 3.75
CA ILE A 1067 9.24 24.51 4.12
C ILE A 1067 10.02 24.92 5.37
N GLN A 1068 10.15 24.03 6.36
CA GLN A 1068 10.86 24.31 7.60
C GLN A 1068 12.34 24.62 7.37
N TYR A 1069 13.01 23.87 6.48
CA TYR A 1069 14.40 24.12 6.08
C TYR A 1069 14.62 25.44 5.31
N CYS A 1070 13.57 26.23 5.08
CA CYS A 1070 13.64 27.55 4.43
C CYS A 1070 13.76 28.73 5.41
N LYS A 1071 13.75 28.50 6.73
CA LYS A 1071 13.84 29.57 7.73
C LYS A 1071 15.27 29.80 8.21
N ASP A 1072 15.69 31.08 8.30
CA ASP A 1072 16.79 31.52 9.16
C ASP A 1072 16.25 31.74 10.59
N GLU A 1073 17.01 31.36 11.62
CA GLU A 1073 16.58 31.41 13.02
C GLU A 1073 16.39 32.84 13.55
N HIS A 1074 15.15 33.35 13.57
CA HIS A 1074 14.78 34.45 14.47
C HIS A 1074 13.37 34.28 15.05
N SER A 1075 13.29 34.45 16.38
CA SER A 1075 12.15 34.23 17.28
C SER A 1075 11.07 35.31 17.19
N THR A 1076 9.79 34.93 17.35
CA THR A 1076 8.71 35.89 17.71
C THR A 1076 7.65 35.28 18.63
N SER A 1077 7.05 36.18 19.42
CA SER A 1077 6.25 36.01 20.65
C SER A 1077 4.73 35.94 20.45
N GLU A 1078 4.04 35.43 21.48
CA GLU A 1078 2.60 35.11 21.61
C GLU A 1078 1.63 36.33 21.69
N ALA A 1079 0.36 36.11 21.32
CA ALA A 1079 -0.78 36.96 21.72
C ALA A 1079 -2.14 36.21 21.75
N ASN A 1080 -3.02 36.70 22.63
CA ASN A 1080 -4.19 36.07 23.29
C ASN A 1080 -5.48 35.77 22.47
N LEU A 1081 -6.31 34.87 23.02
CA LEU A 1081 -7.62 34.35 22.55
C LEU A 1081 -8.87 35.20 22.92
N PRO A 1082 -10.01 35.00 22.20
CA PRO A 1082 -11.36 35.20 22.72
C PRO A 1082 -12.28 33.94 22.68
N SER A 1083 -13.46 34.04 23.32
CA SER A 1083 -14.32 32.92 23.79
C SER A 1083 -15.66 32.71 23.05
N ARG A 1084 -15.95 31.41 22.79
CA ARG A 1084 -17.19 30.60 22.66
C ARG A 1084 -18.51 31.10 22.07
N ALA A 1085 -19.07 30.24 21.21
CA ALA A 1085 -20.43 30.28 20.70
C ALA A 1085 -20.95 28.85 20.27
N SER A 1086 -22.14 28.76 19.66
CA SER A 1086 -23.11 27.64 19.48
C SER A 1086 -22.74 26.44 18.57
N GLU A 1087 -23.65 25.48 18.32
CA GLU A 1087 -23.40 24.20 17.61
C GLU A 1087 -23.03 24.35 16.13
N GLU A 1088 -23.59 25.33 15.40
CA GLU A 1088 -23.16 25.66 14.02
C GLU A 1088 -21.81 26.39 14.01
N GLU A 1089 -21.50 27.11 15.10
CA GLU A 1089 -20.19 27.74 15.31
C GLU A 1089 -19.12 26.72 15.71
N ALA A 1090 -19.46 25.55 16.28
CA ALA A 1090 -18.48 24.52 16.61
C ALA A 1090 -17.81 23.93 15.36
N LEU A 1091 -18.55 23.79 14.26
CA LEU A 1091 -18.01 23.37 12.95
C LEU A 1091 -17.15 24.48 12.32
N ARG A 1092 -17.59 25.75 12.41
CA ARG A 1092 -16.77 26.91 12.00
C ARG A 1092 -15.49 27.06 12.82
N MET A 1093 -15.53 26.69 14.10
CA MET A 1093 -14.37 26.70 15.00
C MET A 1093 -13.47 25.46 14.85
N GLY A 1094 -13.75 24.56 13.89
CA GLY A 1094 -12.89 23.42 13.58
C GLY A 1094 -12.90 22.29 14.63
N ASP A 1095 -13.94 22.19 15.48
CA ASP A 1095 -14.07 21.14 16.51
C ASP A 1095 -14.58 19.80 15.94
N TYR A 1096 -13.98 19.33 14.84
CA TYR A 1096 -14.27 18.04 14.22
C TYR A 1096 -13.86 16.88 15.15
N ARG A 1097 -14.63 15.78 15.16
CA ARG A 1097 -14.39 14.61 16.04
C ARG A 1097 -12.95 14.10 15.98
N ASP A 1098 -12.42 13.94 14.78
CA ASP A 1098 -11.06 13.43 14.57
C ASP A 1098 -9.99 14.45 14.99
N ILE A 1099 -10.27 15.75 14.85
CA ILE A 1099 -9.37 16.82 15.32
C ILE A 1099 -9.37 16.91 16.85
N LEU A 1100 -10.52 16.74 17.50
CA LEU A 1100 -10.59 16.64 18.96
C LEU A 1100 -9.87 15.39 19.48
N SER A 1101 -9.92 14.28 18.72
CA SER A 1101 -9.16 13.08 19.05
C SER A 1101 -7.66 13.31 18.92
N LEU A 1102 -7.23 14.04 17.88
CA LEU A 1102 -5.84 14.47 17.70
C LEU A 1102 -5.34 15.34 18.86
N THR A 1103 -6.07 16.37 19.26
CA THR A 1103 -5.62 17.31 20.31
C THR A 1103 -5.43 16.65 21.67
N ARG A 1104 -6.17 15.59 21.98
CA ARG A 1104 -5.99 14.82 23.22
C ARG A 1104 -4.66 14.05 23.23
N VAL A 1105 -4.30 13.45 22.10
CA VAL A 1105 -3.06 12.67 21.96
C VAL A 1105 -1.82 13.57 21.91
N LEU A 1106 -1.94 14.75 21.30
CA LEU A 1106 -0.83 15.69 21.19
C LEU A 1106 -0.50 16.36 22.53
N MET A 1107 0.80 16.50 22.79
CA MET A 1107 1.31 17.42 23.81
C MET A 1107 1.00 18.85 23.37
N TYR A 1108 0.43 19.66 24.28
CA TYR A 1108 -0.08 20.99 23.99
C TYR A 1108 -1.10 21.04 22.83
N GLY A 1109 -1.87 19.97 22.62
CA GLY A 1109 -2.79 19.85 21.49
C GLY A 1109 -3.83 20.98 21.37
N PRO A 1110 -4.60 21.32 22.42
CA PRO A 1110 -5.56 22.43 22.37
C PRO A 1110 -4.90 23.79 22.07
N GLN A 1111 -3.74 24.06 22.68
CA GLN A 1111 -2.95 25.26 22.40
C GLN A 1111 -2.47 25.28 20.94
N SER A 1112 -1.97 24.15 20.45
CA SER A 1112 -1.54 23.99 19.06
C SER A 1112 -2.68 24.24 18.09
N LYS A 1113 -3.89 23.73 18.37
CA LYS A 1113 -5.09 24.02 17.58
C LYS A 1113 -5.43 25.50 17.62
N SER A 1114 -5.50 26.10 18.82
CA SER A 1114 -5.81 27.52 18.98
C SER A 1114 -4.84 28.43 18.20
N ASP A 1115 -3.54 28.15 18.29
CA ASP A 1115 -2.52 28.91 17.57
C ASP A 1115 -2.67 28.77 16.05
N VAL A 1116 -3.00 27.57 15.57
CA VAL A 1116 -3.29 27.33 14.15
C VAL A 1116 -4.54 28.07 13.71
N ASP A 1117 -5.61 28.07 14.52
CA ASP A 1117 -6.85 28.78 14.22
C ASP A 1117 -6.60 30.30 14.09
N ILE A 1118 -5.79 30.88 14.98
CA ILE A 1118 -5.37 32.29 14.90
C ILE A 1118 -4.59 32.57 13.62
N VAL A 1119 -3.69 31.66 13.22
CA VAL A 1119 -2.90 31.81 11.98
C VAL A 1119 -3.79 31.67 10.74
N ILE A 1120 -4.75 30.75 10.72
CA ILE A 1120 -5.71 30.59 9.62
C ILE A 1120 -6.55 31.87 9.46
N GLU A 1121 -7.05 32.44 10.55
CA GLU A 1121 -7.83 33.69 10.52
C GLU A 1121 -7.01 34.86 9.98
N ARG A 1122 -5.73 34.97 10.35
CA ARG A 1122 -4.81 35.99 9.80
C ARG A 1122 -4.46 35.77 8.33
N CYS A 1123 -4.65 34.57 7.80
CA CYS A 1123 -4.39 34.21 6.41
C CYS A 1123 -5.65 34.26 5.52
N LYS A 1124 -6.82 34.62 6.07
CA LYS A 1124 -8.11 34.56 5.36
C LYS A 1124 -8.17 35.33 4.04
N GLY A 1125 -7.34 36.37 3.86
CA GLY A 1125 -7.27 37.11 2.60
C GLY A 1125 -6.65 36.32 1.44
N ALA A 1126 -5.86 35.27 1.74
CA ALA A 1126 -5.37 34.32 0.75
C ALA A 1126 -6.27 33.07 0.65
N GLY A 1127 -6.95 32.70 1.73
CA GLY A 1127 -7.92 31.61 1.80
C GLY A 1127 -8.18 31.16 3.24
N HIS A 1128 -9.33 30.57 3.51
CA HIS A 1128 -9.72 30.13 4.86
C HIS A 1128 -9.97 28.61 4.89
N LEU A 1129 -9.03 27.85 5.47
CA LEU A 1129 -9.05 26.38 5.41
C LEU A 1129 -10.27 25.76 6.12
N GLN A 1130 -10.76 26.38 7.18
CA GLN A 1130 -11.95 25.89 7.90
C GLN A 1130 -13.23 26.15 7.10
N ASP A 1131 -13.29 27.25 6.34
CA ASP A 1131 -14.42 27.55 5.46
C ASP A 1131 -14.43 26.57 4.27
N ASP A 1132 -13.26 26.26 3.72
CA ASP A 1132 -13.10 25.25 2.67
C ASP A 1132 -13.70 23.88 3.10
N ILE A 1133 -13.39 23.41 4.32
CA ILE A 1133 -13.94 22.15 4.83
C ILE A 1133 -15.46 22.22 4.93
N LEU A 1134 -15.99 23.34 5.46
CA LEU A 1134 -17.42 23.54 5.64
C LEU A 1134 -18.15 23.61 4.29
N ASP A 1135 -17.61 24.34 3.33
CA ASP A 1135 -18.18 24.51 1.99
C ASP A 1135 -18.23 23.19 1.24
N TYR A 1136 -17.15 22.40 1.27
CA TYR A 1136 -17.15 21.06 0.66
C TYR A 1136 -18.14 20.10 1.31
N SER A 1137 -18.32 20.21 2.63
CA SER A 1137 -19.30 19.39 3.36
C SER A 1137 -20.73 19.77 2.94
N LYS A 1138 -21.02 21.06 2.77
CA LYS A 1138 -22.32 21.55 2.28
C LYS A 1138 -22.58 21.16 0.82
N GLU A 1139 -21.58 21.24 -0.06
CA GLU A 1139 -21.73 20.79 -1.44
C GLU A 1139 -22.02 19.28 -1.50
N LEU A 1140 -21.41 18.47 -0.63
CA LEU A 1140 -21.66 17.03 -0.53
C LEU A 1140 -23.13 16.70 -0.19
N GLU A 1141 -23.81 17.54 0.58
CA GLU A 1141 -25.22 17.35 0.96
C GLU A 1141 -26.20 17.64 -0.20
N LYS A 1142 -25.80 18.46 -1.19
CA LYS A 1142 -26.67 18.87 -2.29
C LYS A 1142 -26.91 17.79 -3.36
N PHE A 1143 -26.03 16.79 -3.47
CA PHE A 1143 -26.12 15.74 -4.49
C PHE A 1143 -26.86 14.50 -3.97
N PRO A 1144 -27.89 13.99 -4.66
CA PRO A 1144 -28.58 12.75 -4.29
C PRO A 1144 -27.66 11.52 -4.42
N ASN A 1145 -28.01 10.41 -3.75
CA ASN A 1145 -27.20 9.17 -3.71
C ASN A 1145 -26.90 8.53 -5.08
N ASP A 1146 -27.56 8.96 -6.17
CA ASP A 1146 -27.39 8.39 -7.51
C ASP A 1146 -26.27 9.07 -8.34
N ASP A 1147 -25.67 10.16 -7.86
CA ASP A 1147 -24.54 10.85 -8.52
C ASP A 1147 -23.21 10.59 -7.78
N ASP A 1148 -22.68 9.37 -7.97
CA ASP A 1148 -21.50 8.86 -7.27
C ASP A 1148 -20.20 9.65 -7.57
N GLU A 1149 -20.08 10.28 -8.73
CA GLU A 1149 -18.82 10.90 -9.16
C GLU A 1149 -18.59 12.28 -8.52
N HIS A 1150 -19.60 13.15 -8.51
CA HIS A 1150 -19.53 14.46 -7.87
C HIS A 1150 -19.42 14.32 -6.34
N ARG A 1151 -20.17 13.38 -5.74
CA ARG A 1151 -20.08 13.09 -4.31
C ARG A 1151 -18.68 12.61 -3.93
N ALA A 1152 -18.09 11.71 -4.71
CA ALA A 1152 -16.73 11.25 -4.48
C ALA A 1152 -15.69 12.38 -4.60
N TYR A 1153 -15.90 13.34 -5.50
CA TYR A 1153 -15.02 14.51 -5.66
C TYR A 1153 -15.07 15.43 -4.43
N PHE A 1154 -16.26 15.87 -3.99
CA PHE A 1154 -16.39 16.77 -2.84
C PHE A 1154 -15.93 16.11 -1.54
N MET A 1155 -16.20 14.81 -1.36
CA MET A 1155 -15.70 14.05 -0.21
C MET A 1155 -14.16 13.97 -0.21
N ASP A 1156 -13.53 13.74 -1.36
CA ASP A 1156 -12.06 13.74 -1.51
C ASP A 1156 -11.46 15.11 -1.16
N MET A 1157 -12.09 16.20 -1.59
CA MET A 1157 -11.63 17.57 -1.30
C MET A 1157 -11.81 17.95 0.18
N ALA A 1158 -12.95 17.60 0.79
CA ALA A 1158 -13.20 17.82 2.21
C ALA A 1158 -12.19 17.08 3.09
N ILE A 1159 -11.93 15.80 2.81
CA ILE A 1159 -10.93 15.00 3.53
C ILE A 1159 -9.52 15.58 3.37
N LYS A 1160 -9.15 16.05 2.17
CA LYS A 1160 -7.85 16.71 1.93
C LYS A 1160 -7.70 17.99 2.72
N ALA A 1161 -8.73 18.83 2.78
CA ALA A 1161 -8.72 20.06 3.57
C ALA A 1161 -8.62 19.76 5.07
N LEU A 1162 -9.40 18.78 5.57
CA LEU A 1162 -9.32 18.31 6.96
C LEU A 1162 -7.93 17.75 7.30
N ARG A 1163 -7.31 17.02 6.36
CA ARG A 1163 -5.95 16.50 6.52
C ARG A 1163 -4.90 17.61 6.59
N ARG A 1164 -5.04 18.70 5.83
CA ARG A 1164 -4.15 19.88 5.97
C ARG A 1164 -4.27 20.49 7.35
N TYR A 1165 -5.50 20.63 7.84
CA TYR A 1165 -5.74 21.17 9.18
C TYR A 1165 -5.13 20.27 10.26
N PHE A 1166 -5.29 18.94 10.13
CA PHE A 1166 -4.61 17.94 10.96
C PHE A 1166 -3.09 18.14 10.98
N TYR A 1167 -2.45 18.30 9.82
CA TYR A 1167 -0.99 18.49 9.74
C TYR A 1167 -0.52 19.81 10.35
N LEU A 1168 -1.27 20.90 10.18
CA LEU A 1168 -0.92 22.19 10.79
C LEU A 1168 -0.92 22.11 12.32
N ILE A 1169 -1.96 21.50 12.91
CA ILE A 1169 -2.05 21.30 14.37
C ILE A 1169 -0.92 20.40 14.85
N THR A 1170 -0.66 19.32 14.13
CA THR A 1170 0.39 18.36 14.47
C THR A 1170 1.78 18.98 14.37
N PHE A 1171 2.03 19.79 13.33
CA PHE A 1171 3.28 20.52 13.16
C PHE A 1171 3.49 21.56 14.25
N LYS A 1172 2.44 22.28 14.65
CA LYS A 1172 2.53 23.22 15.76
C LYS A 1172 2.86 22.50 17.08
N SER A 1173 2.27 21.33 17.33
CA SER A 1173 2.63 20.49 18.48
C SER A 1173 4.07 20.00 18.41
N TYR A 1174 4.56 19.63 17.23
CA TYR A 1174 5.97 19.27 16.99
C TYR A 1174 6.92 20.40 17.41
N LEU A 1175 6.62 21.64 17.01
CA LEU A 1175 7.42 22.80 17.38
C LEU A 1175 7.45 23.08 18.90
N TYR A 1176 6.45 22.62 19.65
CA TYR A 1176 6.49 22.67 21.11
C TYR A 1176 7.34 21.56 21.75
N CYS A 1177 7.46 20.41 21.08
CA CYS A 1177 8.05 19.21 21.66
C CYS A 1177 9.55 19.09 21.38
N THR A 1178 10.00 19.50 20.19
CA THR A 1178 11.36 19.25 19.70
C THR A 1178 11.78 20.34 18.72
N SER A 1179 13.09 20.51 18.56
CA SER A 1179 13.64 21.37 17.51
C SER A 1179 13.85 20.60 16.21
N PRO A 1180 13.67 21.22 15.03
CA PRO A 1180 14.10 20.64 13.74
C PRO A 1180 15.59 20.28 13.66
N ALA A 1181 16.43 20.79 14.57
CA ALA A 1181 17.83 20.37 14.67
C ALA A 1181 17.98 18.93 15.22
N GLU A 1182 17.00 18.41 15.96
CA GLU A 1182 17.05 17.12 16.64
C GLU A 1182 16.38 16.01 15.83
N THR A 1183 15.17 16.27 15.31
CA THR A 1183 14.41 15.33 14.47
C THR A 1183 13.58 16.11 13.46
N THR A 1184 13.43 15.57 12.25
CA THR A 1184 12.51 16.15 11.26
C THR A 1184 11.06 15.87 11.61
N PHE A 1185 10.13 16.65 11.05
CA PHE A 1185 8.70 16.45 11.25
C PHE A 1185 8.25 15.09 10.70
N ALA A 1186 8.75 14.68 9.53
CA ALA A 1186 8.44 13.36 8.96
C ALA A 1186 8.91 12.21 9.87
N SER A 1187 10.14 12.26 10.38
CA SER A 1187 10.64 11.23 11.29
C SER A 1187 9.87 11.21 12.62
N TRP A 1188 9.44 12.38 13.11
CA TRP A 1188 8.64 12.49 14.31
C TRP A 1188 7.21 11.95 14.13
N MET A 1189 6.64 12.08 12.93
CA MET A 1189 5.37 11.46 12.56
C MET A 1189 5.48 9.93 12.44
N ASP A 1190 6.55 9.44 11.79
CA ASP A 1190 6.78 8.00 11.61
C ASP A 1190 7.02 7.26 12.93
N ALA A 1191 7.65 7.93 13.91
CA ALA A 1191 7.78 7.41 15.26
C ALA A 1191 6.44 7.30 16.02
N ARG A 1192 5.35 7.85 15.48
CA ARG A 1192 4.06 7.98 16.15
C ARG A 1192 2.90 7.37 15.35
N PRO A 1193 2.80 6.02 15.34
CA PRO A 1193 1.87 5.30 14.47
C PRO A 1193 0.39 5.61 14.74
N GLU A 1194 0.01 6.01 15.96
CA GLU A 1194 -1.35 6.45 16.28
C GLU A 1194 -1.76 7.72 15.53
N LEU A 1195 -0.82 8.63 15.22
CA LEU A 1195 -1.11 9.79 14.40
C LEU A 1195 -1.27 9.44 12.93
N GLY A 1196 -0.47 8.49 12.45
CA GLY A 1196 -0.68 7.88 11.14
C GLY A 1196 -2.05 7.22 11.05
N HIS A 1197 -2.48 6.50 12.09
CA HIS A 1197 -3.81 5.90 12.15
C HIS A 1197 -4.93 6.94 12.14
N LEU A 1198 -4.84 8.01 12.95
CA LEU A 1198 -5.83 9.09 12.97
C LEU A 1198 -5.91 9.80 11.60
N CYS A 1199 -4.76 10.13 11.00
CA CYS A 1199 -4.69 10.82 9.70
C CYS A 1199 -5.27 9.98 8.54
N ASN A 1200 -5.06 8.66 8.58
CA ASN A 1200 -5.57 7.74 7.55
C ASN A 1200 -7.07 7.46 7.66
N ASN A 1201 -7.65 7.66 8.85
CA ASN A 1201 -9.06 7.37 9.14
C ASN A 1201 -9.92 8.63 9.29
N LEU A 1202 -9.43 9.79 8.86
CA LEU A 1202 -10.18 11.04 8.88
C LEU A 1202 -11.52 10.90 8.14
N ARG A 1203 -12.60 11.35 8.78
CA ARG A 1203 -13.96 11.35 8.25
C ARG A 1203 -14.58 12.72 8.37
N ILE A 1204 -15.48 13.01 7.44
CA ILE A 1204 -16.44 14.10 7.56
C ILE A 1204 -17.70 13.46 8.10
N ASP A 1205 -18.07 13.81 9.34
CA ASP A 1205 -19.32 13.37 9.95
C ASP A 1205 -20.50 13.93 9.13
N LYS A 1206 -21.55 13.12 8.96
CA LYS A 1206 -22.79 13.52 8.28
C LYS A 1206 -23.72 14.28 9.20
#